data_AF-A0AA97FGI8-F1
#
_entry.id   AF-A0AA97FGI8-F1
#
_cell.length_a   1.000
_cell.length_b   1.000
_cell.length_c   1.000
_cell.angle_alpha   90.00
_cell.angle_beta   90.00
_cell.angle_gamma   90.00
#
_symmetry.space_group_name_H-M   'P 1'
#
loop_
_entity.id
_entity.type
_entity.pdbx_description
1 polymer ?
#
loop_
_entity_poly.entity_id
_entity_poly.type
_entity_poly.pdbx_seq_one_letter_code
_entity_poly.pdbx_strand_id
1 'polypeptide(L)'
;MTGHPAPTPATAAIIARLAADPAASFALIAREGGDSVEVLEGEAIDVELLGDIPLTDGDGRPREVLALVPYRQVRERGFEAHDDGAPLRCLTVDAHAAVPLADAVASLPSATIPLADAGFDLTDEEYAGIVRRVISDEIGRGEGANFVIRRDYVAGVDADPRTAALTWFRALLEHERGAYWTFAIVTPGHVAVGASPEAHVSAQDGIVTMNPISGTFRHPPGGATVETLTEFLSSTKETEELFMVVDEELKMMSAVCSDGGRITGPHLKEMSRLTHTEYVLRGRSRLDPREILRETMFAPTVTGSPMQNACAVIRRHERTPRGYYSGVAALFTPNAEGGHDLDAPILIRTAYLEDGRLRVPVGATLVRHSDPYGEVSETHGKAAGVLGAIGAIPRAITIVPDDDEPAPARRLADDPAVAALLASRNVRLAPFWMQEQGASDATPLAGHRALVVDAEDRFTTMLAHQLRHLGLDVDIVHWSEASASRLDAAELVVAGPGPGDPRDDGNERIARMRDVVSRRLARHRPLLAVCLSHQIVADRIGIGLGSLASPHQGLQLSVDLFGEEASIGFYNTFTARVTPGVSRLTPSETRCGEVGAVEIAADAATGDVYALRGQGFASVQGHLESILSRDGLRTLERLVTHALG
;
A
#
# COMPACT_ATOMS: atom_id res chain seq x y z
N MET A 1 37.47 -26.52 -6.87
CA MET A 1 37.42 -26.21 -8.32
C MET A 1 36.25 -26.96 -8.94
N THR A 2 35.03 -26.49 -8.71
CA THR A 2 33.81 -27.00 -9.34
C THR A 2 33.56 -26.14 -10.57
N GLY A 3 34.04 -26.61 -11.72
CA GLY A 3 33.85 -25.91 -13.00
C GLY A 3 32.36 -25.78 -13.28
N HIS A 4 31.85 -24.55 -13.27
CA HIS A 4 30.52 -24.26 -13.80
C HIS A 4 30.51 -24.65 -15.29
N PRO A 5 29.47 -25.35 -15.77
CA PRO A 5 29.36 -25.67 -17.18
C PRO A 5 29.40 -24.37 -17.99
N ALA A 6 30.18 -24.36 -19.08
CA ALA A 6 30.23 -23.22 -19.98
C ALA A 6 28.83 -22.99 -20.58
N PRO A 7 28.40 -21.73 -20.75
CA PRO A 7 27.06 -21.42 -21.25
C PRO A 7 26.81 -22.09 -22.60
N THR A 8 25.59 -22.56 -22.80
CA THR A 8 25.20 -23.14 -24.09
C THR A 8 25.30 -22.08 -25.20
N PRO A 9 25.77 -22.42 -26.42
CA PRO A 9 26.04 -21.43 -27.48
C PRO A 9 24.82 -20.58 -27.88
N ALA A 10 23.61 -21.13 -27.79
CA ALA A 10 22.37 -20.43 -28.10
C ALA A 10 22.01 -19.35 -27.06
N THR A 11 22.35 -19.62 -25.80
CA THR A 11 22.02 -18.78 -24.65
C THR A 11 22.92 -17.55 -24.55
N ALA A 12 24.24 -17.77 -24.65
CA ALA A 12 25.22 -16.68 -24.71
C ALA A 12 24.99 -15.75 -25.93
N ALA A 13 24.47 -16.31 -27.03
CA ALA A 13 24.17 -15.54 -28.23
C ALA A 13 23.01 -14.54 -28.03
N ILE A 14 22.02 -14.83 -27.17
CA ILE A 14 20.88 -13.93 -26.95
C ILE A 14 21.33 -12.64 -26.23
N ILE A 15 21.99 -12.77 -25.07
CA ILE A 15 22.43 -11.60 -24.28
C ILE A 15 23.49 -10.79 -25.04
N ALA A 16 24.44 -11.47 -25.70
CA ALA A 16 25.46 -10.77 -26.50
C ALA A 16 24.86 -10.01 -27.68
N ARG A 17 23.83 -10.57 -28.34
CA ARG A 17 23.08 -9.89 -29.41
C ARG A 17 22.35 -8.67 -28.89
N LEU A 18 21.63 -8.80 -27.76
CA LEU A 18 20.93 -7.67 -27.15
C LEU A 18 21.90 -6.57 -26.74
N ALA A 19 23.07 -6.91 -26.20
CA ALA A 19 24.12 -5.95 -25.86
C ALA A 19 24.69 -5.20 -27.09
N ALA A 20 24.75 -5.86 -28.26
CA ALA A 20 25.32 -5.31 -29.48
C ALA A 20 24.33 -4.52 -30.35
N ASP A 21 23.03 -4.74 -30.19
CA ASP A 21 21.98 -4.06 -30.96
C ASP A 21 21.47 -2.81 -30.23
N PRO A 22 21.85 -1.59 -30.64
CA PRO A 22 21.41 -0.37 -29.99
C PRO A 22 19.91 -0.09 -30.14
N ALA A 23 19.25 -0.69 -31.15
CA ALA A 23 17.83 -0.48 -31.42
C ALA A 23 16.92 -1.46 -30.67
N ALA A 24 17.47 -2.59 -30.18
CA ALA A 24 16.68 -3.61 -29.50
C ALA A 24 16.13 -3.10 -28.16
N SER A 25 14.82 -3.25 -27.94
CA SER A 25 14.18 -3.04 -26.65
C SER A 25 13.94 -4.39 -25.99
N PHE A 26 14.27 -4.50 -24.70
CA PHE A 26 14.18 -5.77 -24.00
C PHE A 26 14.02 -5.60 -22.50
N ALA A 27 13.57 -6.67 -21.85
CA ALA A 27 13.59 -6.82 -20.41
C ALA A 27 14.25 -8.16 -20.04
N LEU A 28 15.11 -8.13 -19.02
CA LEU A 28 15.62 -9.31 -18.33
C LEU A 28 14.95 -9.39 -16.98
N ILE A 29 14.39 -10.53 -16.61
CA ILE A 29 13.66 -10.72 -15.35
C ILE A 29 14.12 -12.02 -14.70
N ALA A 30 14.58 -11.96 -13.46
CA ALA A 30 14.82 -13.11 -12.59
C ALA A 30 13.85 -13.03 -11.42
N ARG A 31 13.00 -14.06 -11.29
CA ARG A 31 11.96 -14.14 -10.26
C ARG A 31 12.47 -14.83 -9.00
N GLU A 32 11.87 -14.50 -7.87
CA GLU A 32 12.18 -15.13 -6.58
C GLU A 32 12.13 -16.66 -6.67
N GLY A 33 13.22 -17.32 -6.29
CA GLY A 33 13.34 -18.79 -6.31
C GLY A 33 13.49 -19.44 -7.70
N GLY A 34 13.55 -18.64 -8.78
CA GLY A 34 13.80 -19.13 -10.13
C GLY A 34 15.27 -19.49 -10.39
N ASP A 35 15.50 -20.44 -11.29
CA ASP A 35 16.83 -20.88 -11.74
C ASP A 35 17.20 -20.34 -13.14
N SER A 36 16.41 -19.39 -13.64
CA SER A 36 16.55 -18.78 -14.97
C SER A 36 16.26 -17.28 -14.97
N VAL A 37 16.74 -16.63 -16.03
CA VAL A 37 16.45 -15.25 -16.40
C VAL A 37 15.54 -15.29 -17.63
N GLU A 38 14.33 -14.74 -17.50
CA GLU A 38 13.42 -14.48 -18.60
C GLU A 38 13.96 -13.32 -19.45
N VAL A 39 13.90 -13.47 -20.76
CA VAL A 39 14.32 -12.49 -21.75
C VAL A 39 13.12 -12.16 -22.62
N LEU A 40 12.58 -10.96 -22.42
CA LEU A 40 11.48 -10.40 -23.22
C LEU A 40 12.07 -9.44 -24.24
N GLU A 41 11.76 -9.62 -25.52
CA GLU A 41 12.17 -8.73 -26.60
C GLU A 41 10.96 -8.35 -27.45
N GLY A 42 10.95 -7.09 -27.91
CA GLY A 42 9.93 -6.62 -28.83
C GLY A 42 9.95 -5.11 -29.02
N GLU A 43 8.84 -4.57 -29.51
CA GLU A 43 8.69 -3.14 -29.77
C GLU A 43 8.28 -2.36 -28.51
N ALA A 44 8.97 -1.24 -28.27
CA ALA A 44 8.59 -0.29 -27.23
C ALA A 44 7.65 0.77 -27.82
N ILE A 45 6.44 0.86 -27.27
CA ILE A 45 5.45 1.89 -27.62
C ILE A 45 5.00 2.62 -26.36
N ASP A 46 4.63 3.89 -26.51
CA ASP A 46 4.07 4.69 -25.43
C ASP A 46 2.56 4.84 -25.66
N VAL A 47 1.78 4.63 -24.60
CA VAL A 47 0.32 4.78 -24.60
C VAL A 47 -0.10 5.80 -23.54
N GLU A 48 -1.32 6.32 -23.63
CA GLU A 48 -1.79 7.38 -22.73
C GLU A 48 -2.45 6.84 -21.45
N LEU A 49 -3.32 5.85 -21.59
CA LEU A 49 -4.13 5.28 -20.52
C LEU A 49 -3.81 3.80 -20.30
N LEU A 50 -4.04 3.30 -19.08
CA LEU A 50 -3.97 1.87 -18.76
C LEU A 50 -4.89 1.04 -19.66
N GLY A 51 -6.07 1.57 -19.98
CA GLY A 51 -7.01 0.95 -20.92
C GLY A 51 -6.47 0.79 -22.35
N ASP A 52 -5.44 1.57 -22.73
CA ASP A 52 -4.82 1.55 -24.06
C ASP A 52 -3.67 0.55 -24.17
N ILE A 53 -3.30 -0.14 -23.07
CA ILE A 53 -2.27 -1.19 -23.10
C ILE A 53 -2.69 -2.26 -24.14
N PRO A 54 -1.83 -2.56 -25.14
CA PRO A 54 -2.19 -3.36 -26.31
C PRO A 54 -2.16 -4.87 -26.02
N LEU A 55 -3.09 -5.33 -25.18
CA LEU A 55 -3.22 -6.75 -24.81
C LEU A 55 -3.67 -7.66 -25.97
N THR A 56 -4.00 -7.10 -27.13
CA THR A 56 -4.32 -7.86 -28.34
C THR A 56 -3.66 -7.24 -29.57
N ASP A 57 -3.32 -8.08 -30.55
CA ASP A 57 -2.87 -7.64 -31.88
C ASP A 57 -4.01 -7.07 -32.74
N GLY A 58 -3.69 -6.57 -33.94
CA GLY A 58 -4.68 -6.02 -34.87
C GLY A 58 -5.69 -7.05 -35.41
N ASP A 59 -5.45 -8.35 -35.24
CA ASP A 59 -6.37 -9.44 -35.57
C ASP A 59 -7.15 -9.93 -34.33
N GLY A 60 -6.96 -9.30 -33.16
CA GLY A 60 -7.60 -9.68 -31.89
C GLY A 60 -6.94 -10.84 -31.17
N ARG A 61 -5.73 -11.27 -31.55
CA ARG A 61 -5.00 -12.33 -30.83
C ARG A 61 -4.37 -11.75 -29.55
N PRO A 62 -4.46 -12.44 -28.40
CA PRO A 62 -3.81 -12.01 -27.17
C PRO A 62 -2.29 -11.82 -27.33
N ARG A 63 -1.73 -10.81 -26.67
CA ARG A 63 -0.29 -10.50 -26.66
C ARG A 63 0.23 -10.44 -25.23
N GLU A 64 1.47 -10.88 -25.05
CA GLU A 64 2.21 -10.59 -23.83
C GLU A 64 2.77 -9.16 -23.89
N VAL A 65 2.60 -8.40 -22.80
CA VAL A 65 3.00 -6.99 -22.73
C VAL A 65 3.61 -6.70 -21.36
N LEU A 66 4.80 -6.10 -21.34
CA LEU A 66 5.37 -5.51 -20.13
C LEU A 66 5.15 -4.00 -20.14
N ALA A 67 4.36 -3.47 -19.21
CA ALA A 67 4.06 -2.05 -19.09
C ALA A 67 4.79 -1.41 -17.89
N LEU A 68 5.59 -0.39 -18.13
CA LEU A 68 6.11 0.52 -17.12
C LEU A 68 5.08 1.61 -16.86
N VAL A 69 4.44 1.56 -15.69
CA VAL A 69 3.43 2.54 -15.28
C VAL A 69 4.08 3.62 -14.41
N PRO A 70 4.14 4.88 -14.87
CA PRO A 70 4.78 5.97 -14.11
C PRO A 70 3.87 6.47 -12.98
N TYR A 71 4.46 7.11 -11.97
CA TYR A 71 3.70 7.64 -10.83
C TYR A 71 2.60 8.62 -11.25
N ARG A 72 2.85 9.46 -12.27
CA ARG A 72 1.86 10.41 -12.78
C ARG A 72 0.56 9.77 -13.27
N GLN A 73 0.54 8.45 -13.49
CA GLN A 73 -0.66 7.73 -13.93
C GLN A 73 -1.78 7.71 -12.88
N VAL A 74 -1.50 8.06 -11.61
CA VAL A 74 -2.56 8.31 -10.60
C VAL A 74 -3.59 9.37 -11.05
N ARG A 75 -3.27 10.18 -12.08
CA ARG A 75 -4.21 11.07 -12.76
C ARG A 75 -5.46 10.35 -13.27
N GLU A 76 -5.38 9.08 -13.66
CA GLU A 76 -6.54 8.28 -14.09
C GLU A 76 -7.54 8.02 -12.96
N ARG A 77 -7.09 8.17 -11.71
CA ARG A 77 -7.93 8.11 -10.51
C ARG A 77 -8.38 9.50 -10.05
N GLY A 78 -8.00 10.55 -10.76
CA GLY A 78 -8.26 11.94 -10.38
C GLY A 78 -7.35 12.48 -9.28
N PHE A 79 -6.23 11.80 -8.98
CA PHE A 79 -5.34 12.21 -7.90
C PHE A 79 -4.26 13.19 -8.36
N GLU A 80 -3.78 14.03 -7.43
CA GLU A 80 -2.72 15.00 -7.70
C GLU A 80 -1.35 14.33 -7.86
N ALA A 81 -0.57 14.76 -8.86
CA ALA A 81 0.84 14.40 -8.99
C ALA A 81 1.62 15.55 -9.64
N HIS A 82 2.94 15.59 -9.44
CA HIS A 82 3.82 16.38 -10.30
C HIS A 82 3.93 15.67 -11.65
N ASP A 83 3.52 16.34 -12.73
CA ASP A 83 3.58 15.79 -14.09
C ASP A 83 4.95 16.07 -14.73
N ASP A 84 5.72 15.02 -14.98
CA ASP A 84 6.99 15.02 -15.74
C ASP A 84 6.82 14.63 -17.21
N GLY A 85 5.63 14.23 -17.64
CA GLY A 85 5.42 13.63 -18.94
C GLY A 85 6.05 12.24 -19.09
N ALA A 86 6.43 11.56 -18.01
CA ALA A 86 6.90 10.16 -18.09
C ALA A 86 5.82 9.29 -18.77
N PRO A 87 6.14 8.56 -19.85
CA PRO A 87 5.14 7.82 -20.60
C PRO A 87 4.70 6.55 -19.87
N LEU A 88 3.45 6.14 -20.06
CA LEU A 88 3.07 4.74 -19.82
C LEU A 88 3.66 3.94 -20.99
N ARG A 89 4.77 3.26 -20.72
CA ARG A 89 5.58 2.61 -21.76
C ARG A 89 5.33 1.11 -21.77
N CYS A 90 4.98 0.58 -22.94
CA CYS A 90 4.72 -0.84 -23.16
C CYS A 90 5.81 -1.45 -24.04
N LEU A 91 6.40 -2.56 -23.59
CA LEU A 91 7.13 -3.48 -24.45
C LEU A 91 6.13 -4.56 -24.92
N THR A 92 5.73 -4.52 -26.19
CA THR A 92 4.93 -5.59 -26.79
C THR A 92 5.84 -6.75 -27.11
N VAL A 93 5.67 -7.88 -26.43
CA VAL A 93 6.63 -8.99 -26.47
C VAL A 93 6.44 -9.80 -27.75
N ASP A 94 7.45 -9.79 -28.61
CA ASP A 94 7.50 -10.59 -29.84
C ASP A 94 8.27 -11.90 -29.62
N ALA A 95 9.20 -11.92 -28.66
CA ALA A 95 9.94 -13.11 -28.26
C ALA A 95 10.14 -13.16 -26.74
N HIS A 96 9.85 -14.33 -26.16
CA HIS A 96 10.09 -14.66 -24.76
C HIS A 96 10.94 -15.92 -24.69
N ALA A 97 12.13 -15.83 -24.09
CA ALA A 97 13.02 -16.96 -23.86
C ALA A 97 13.41 -17.05 -22.37
N ALA A 98 13.76 -18.24 -21.90
CA ALA A 98 14.34 -18.45 -20.57
C ALA A 98 15.79 -18.90 -20.71
N VAL A 99 16.68 -18.23 -19.98
CA VAL A 99 18.12 -18.48 -19.94
C VAL A 99 18.51 -19.02 -18.57
N PRO A 100 19.18 -20.17 -18.43
CA PRO A 100 19.66 -20.62 -17.12
C PRO A 100 20.48 -19.54 -16.42
N LEU A 101 20.24 -19.34 -15.12
CA LEU A 101 20.81 -18.22 -14.35
C LEU A 101 22.35 -18.18 -14.43
N ALA A 102 22.99 -19.34 -14.30
CA ALA A 102 24.45 -19.47 -14.41
C ALA A 102 24.98 -19.02 -15.79
N ASP A 103 24.25 -19.36 -16.86
CA ASP A 103 24.61 -19.00 -18.23
C ASP A 103 24.42 -17.49 -18.47
N ALA A 104 23.36 -16.90 -17.92
CA ALA A 104 23.13 -15.45 -17.97
C ALA A 104 24.28 -14.69 -17.28
N VAL A 105 24.58 -15.04 -16.02
CA VAL A 105 25.64 -14.38 -15.23
C VAL A 105 27.00 -14.47 -15.94
N ALA A 106 27.31 -15.64 -16.53
CA ALA A 106 28.54 -15.84 -17.29
C ALA A 106 28.63 -14.96 -18.55
N SER A 107 27.49 -14.63 -19.16
CA SER A 107 27.41 -13.87 -20.42
C SER A 107 27.33 -12.35 -20.23
N LEU A 108 26.98 -11.87 -19.04
CA LEU A 108 26.82 -10.45 -18.74
C LEU A 108 28.18 -9.75 -18.46
N PRO A 109 28.34 -8.47 -18.83
CA PRO A 109 29.55 -7.71 -18.54
C PRO A 109 29.77 -7.55 -17.03
N SER A 110 31.04 -7.52 -16.61
CA SER A 110 31.45 -7.42 -15.21
C SER A 110 32.29 -6.18 -14.89
N ALA A 111 32.68 -5.40 -15.90
CA ALA A 111 33.49 -4.21 -15.69
C ALA A 111 32.68 -3.14 -14.97
N THR A 112 33.14 -2.70 -13.80
CA THR A 112 32.48 -1.67 -12.99
C THR A 112 32.27 -0.39 -13.79
N ILE A 113 31.06 0.18 -13.67
CA ILE A 113 30.71 1.46 -14.28
C ILE A 113 31.19 2.60 -13.36
N PRO A 114 32.10 3.48 -13.82
CA PRO A 114 32.52 4.63 -13.03
C PRO A 114 31.37 5.62 -12.83
N LEU A 115 31.24 6.14 -11.61
CA LEU A 115 30.24 7.15 -11.24
C LEU A 115 30.95 8.45 -10.87
N ALA A 116 30.41 9.58 -11.34
CA ALA A 116 30.89 10.92 -11.03
C ALA A 116 29.87 11.68 -10.15
N ASP A 117 30.36 12.58 -9.28
CA ASP A 117 29.52 13.47 -8.45
C ASP A 117 28.40 12.75 -7.68
N ALA A 118 28.72 11.57 -7.15
CA ALA A 118 27.73 10.67 -6.58
C ALA A 118 27.32 11.10 -5.15
N GLY A 119 26.01 11.19 -4.89
CA GLY A 119 25.50 11.58 -3.57
C GLY A 119 23.98 11.75 -3.55
N PHE A 120 23.41 11.96 -2.36
CA PHE A 120 21.99 12.32 -2.24
C PHE A 120 21.74 13.76 -2.68
N ASP A 121 20.63 13.98 -3.38
CA ASP A 121 20.18 15.30 -3.83
C ASP A 121 19.74 16.21 -2.67
N LEU A 122 19.19 15.60 -1.60
CA LEU A 122 18.89 16.23 -0.33
C LEU A 122 19.90 15.77 0.73
N THR A 123 20.43 16.74 1.47
CA THR A 123 21.23 16.42 2.66
C THR A 123 20.38 15.69 3.69
N ASP A 124 21.05 14.94 4.58
CA ASP A 124 20.40 14.23 5.68
C ASP A 124 19.58 15.17 6.57
N GLU A 125 20.05 16.40 6.81
CA GLU A 125 19.30 17.39 7.60
C GLU A 125 18.08 17.95 6.86
N GLU A 126 18.18 18.19 5.56
CA GLU A 126 17.03 18.64 4.76
C GLU A 126 15.92 17.58 4.75
N TYR A 127 16.29 16.30 4.60
CA TYR A 127 15.33 15.19 4.67
C TYR A 127 14.74 15.05 6.07
N ALA A 128 15.54 15.12 7.14
CA ALA A 128 15.03 15.14 8.52
C ALA A 128 14.06 16.31 8.76
N GLY A 129 14.33 17.47 8.15
CA GLY A 129 13.42 18.62 8.16
C GLY A 129 12.08 18.35 7.48
N ILE A 130 12.07 17.61 6.36
CA ILE A 130 10.84 17.15 5.71
C ILE A 130 10.06 16.21 6.64
N VAL A 131 10.75 15.24 7.26
CA VAL A 131 10.11 14.28 8.19
C VAL A 131 9.38 15.01 9.32
N ARG A 132 10.03 15.99 9.96
CA ARG A 132 9.42 16.79 11.04
C ARG A 132 8.15 17.50 10.58
N ARG A 133 8.17 18.11 9.38
CA ARG A 133 7.00 18.82 8.83
C ARG A 133 5.85 17.88 8.49
N VAL A 134 6.13 16.72 7.89
CA VAL A 134 5.07 15.75 7.59
C VAL A 134 4.40 15.26 8.88
N ILE A 135 5.18 15.00 9.93
CA ILE A 135 4.62 14.58 11.22
C ILE A 135 3.76 15.70 11.84
N SER A 136 4.24 16.95 11.88
CA SER A 136 3.52 18.05 12.54
C SER A 136 2.35 18.59 11.74
N ASP A 137 2.55 18.79 10.43
CA ASP A 137 1.66 19.59 9.58
C ASP A 137 0.68 18.72 8.79
N GLU A 138 0.99 17.44 8.58
CA GLU A 138 0.11 16.50 7.87
C GLU A 138 -0.53 15.53 8.87
N ILE A 139 0.26 14.62 9.47
CA ILE A 139 -0.26 13.60 10.41
C ILE A 139 -0.89 14.28 11.65
N GLY A 140 -0.19 15.27 12.21
CA GLY A 140 -0.65 16.05 13.36
C GLY A 140 -1.89 16.90 13.09
N ARG A 141 -2.27 17.10 11.83
CA ARG A 141 -3.50 17.79 11.41
C ARG A 141 -4.58 16.85 10.88
N GLY A 142 -4.38 15.53 11.01
CA GLY A 142 -5.37 14.54 10.59
C GLY A 142 -5.42 14.31 9.08
N GLU A 143 -4.40 14.74 8.33
CA GLU A 143 -4.34 14.52 6.88
C GLU A 143 -4.16 13.03 6.52
N GLY A 144 -3.67 12.21 7.45
CA GLY A 144 -3.53 10.77 7.24
C GLY A 144 -2.74 10.09 8.34
N ALA A 145 -2.57 8.78 8.19
CA ALA A 145 -1.87 7.94 9.16
C ALA A 145 -0.36 7.88 8.88
N ASN A 146 0.00 7.79 7.60
CA ASN A 146 1.38 7.62 7.15
C ASN A 146 1.59 8.17 5.73
N PHE A 147 2.82 8.60 5.44
CA PHE A 147 3.22 9.11 4.13
C PHE A 147 4.64 8.68 3.79
N VAL A 148 4.94 8.52 2.51
CA VAL A 148 6.29 8.18 2.02
C VAL A 148 6.78 9.33 1.18
N ILE A 149 7.84 10.00 1.64
CA ILE A 149 8.48 11.08 0.88
C ILE A 149 9.81 10.59 0.34
N ARG A 150 10.06 10.85 -0.94
CA ARG A 150 11.28 10.45 -1.64
C ARG A 150 12.41 11.45 -1.48
N ARG A 151 13.63 10.94 -1.52
CA ARG A 151 14.86 11.62 -1.97
C ARG A 151 15.62 10.74 -2.95
N ASP A 152 16.58 11.30 -3.68
CA ASP A 152 17.27 10.59 -4.75
C ASP A 152 18.77 10.51 -4.49
N TYR A 153 19.36 9.33 -4.63
CA TYR A 153 20.80 9.23 -4.87
C TYR A 153 21.07 9.48 -6.36
N VAL A 154 21.98 10.38 -6.68
CA VAL A 154 22.29 10.79 -8.05
C VAL A 154 23.77 10.61 -8.36
N ALA A 155 24.10 10.36 -9.62
CA ALA A 155 25.47 10.38 -10.12
C ALA A 155 25.51 10.64 -11.64
N GLY A 156 26.63 11.13 -12.14
CA GLY A 156 26.95 11.12 -13.57
C GLY A 156 27.52 9.77 -14.01
N VAL A 157 27.17 9.34 -15.22
CA VAL A 157 27.60 8.07 -15.83
C VAL A 157 28.14 8.34 -17.22
N ASP A 158 29.44 8.07 -17.42
CA ASP A 158 30.10 8.14 -18.73
C ASP A 158 30.34 6.72 -19.27
N ALA A 159 29.23 6.04 -19.57
CA ALA A 159 29.21 4.71 -20.15
C ALA A 159 27.99 4.55 -21.05
N ASP A 160 28.07 3.62 -22.00
CA ASP A 160 26.89 3.22 -22.77
C ASP A 160 25.78 2.72 -21.81
N PRO A 161 24.55 3.28 -21.88
CA PRO A 161 23.48 2.96 -20.93
C PRO A 161 23.11 1.47 -20.88
N ARG A 162 23.18 0.78 -22.02
CA ARG A 162 22.87 -0.64 -22.11
C ARG A 162 23.95 -1.49 -21.44
N THR A 163 25.22 -1.16 -21.69
CA THR A 163 26.35 -1.78 -21.01
C THR A 163 26.25 -1.57 -19.50
N ALA A 164 25.93 -0.36 -19.06
CA ALA A 164 25.71 -0.06 -17.65
C ALA A 164 24.56 -0.91 -17.07
N ALA A 165 23.43 -0.99 -17.79
CA ALA A 165 22.28 -1.77 -17.36
C ALA A 165 22.61 -3.25 -17.14
N LEU A 166 23.26 -3.88 -18.12
CA LEU A 166 23.63 -5.29 -18.07
C LEU A 166 24.68 -5.58 -16.98
N THR A 167 25.63 -4.67 -16.77
CA THR A 167 26.61 -4.78 -15.68
C THR A 167 25.94 -4.71 -14.31
N TRP A 168 25.04 -3.75 -14.12
CA TRP A 168 24.32 -3.59 -12.85
C TRP A 168 23.35 -4.75 -12.59
N PHE A 169 22.68 -5.25 -13.62
CA PHE A 169 21.81 -6.43 -13.53
C PHE A 169 22.58 -7.66 -13.05
N ARG A 170 23.75 -7.92 -13.65
CA ARG A 170 24.65 -8.99 -13.19
C ARG A 170 25.00 -8.82 -11.71
N ALA A 171 25.39 -7.62 -11.30
CA ALA A 171 25.78 -7.37 -9.92
C ALA A 171 24.62 -7.58 -8.94
N LEU A 172 23.39 -7.27 -9.33
CA LEU A 172 22.20 -7.58 -8.52
C LEU A 172 21.97 -9.10 -8.42
N LEU A 173 22.08 -9.84 -9.52
CA LEU A 173 21.96 -11.31 -9.50
C LEU A 173 23.01 -11.98 -8.61
N GLU A 174 24.23 -11.46 -8.56
CA GLU A 174 25.33 -12.02 -7.77
C GLU A 174 25.25 -11.66 -6.27
N HIS A 175 24.56 -10.57 -5.89
CA HIS A 175 24.70 -9.97 -4.55
C HIS A 175 23.40 -9.67 -3.81
N GLU A 176 22.28 -9.54 -4.50
CA GLU A 176 20.97 -9.32 -3.88
C GLU A 176 20.17 -10.64 -3.84
N ARG A 177 19.47 -10.87 -2.72
CA ARG A 177 18.66 -12.07 -2.46
C ARG A 177 17.33 -11.65 -1.84
N GLY A 178 16.30 -12.47 -2.05
CA GLY A 178 14.95 -12.23 -1.51
C GLY A 178 14.19 -11.12 -2.24
N ALA A 179 14.64 -10.72 -3.44
CA ALA A 179 13.87 -9.84 -4.32
C ALA A 179 12.75 -10.66 -4.99
N TYR A 180 11.57 -10.07 -5.06
CA TYR A 180 10.45 -10.60 -5.83
C TYR A 180 10.82 -10.68 -7.31
N TRP A 181 11.28 -9.55 -7.88
CA TRP A 181 11.89 -9.47 -9.21
C TRP A 181 13.25 -8.79 -9.12
N THR A 182 14.26 -9.40 -9.73
CA THR A 182 15.47 -8.69 -10.18
C THR A 182 15.34 -8.46 -11.68
N PHE A 183 15.49 -7.23 -12.15
CA PHE A 183 15.21 -6.90 -13.54
C PHE A 183 16.17 -5.87 -14.14
N ALA A 184 16.26 -5.89 -15.47
CA ALA A 184 16.81 -4.82 -16.28
C ALA A 184 15.91 -4.59 -17.49
N ILE A 185 15.37 -3.39 -17.61
CA ILE A 185 14.45 -2.97 -18.67
C ILE A 185 15.13 -1.87 -19.46
N VAL A 186 15.32 -2.11 -20.76
CA VAL A 186 16.03 -1.21 -21.67
C VAL A 186 15.12 -0.89 -22.84
N THR A 187 14.75 0.38 -22.95
CA THR A 187 13.89 0.92 -24.01
C THR A 187 14.48 2.25 -24.52
N PRO A 188 14.02 2.81 -25.64
CA PRO A 188 14.58 4.05 -26.19
C PRO A 188 14.52 5.19 -25.17
N GLY A 189 15.69 5.74 -24.81
CA GLY A 189 15.81 6.84 -23.86
C GLY A 189 15.52 6.50 -22.39
N HIS A 190 15.31 5.23 -22.03
CA HIS A 190 15.03 4.83 -20.66
C HIS A 190 15.64 3.48 -20.29
N VAL A 191 16.40 3.46 -19.18
CA VAL A 191 16.95 2.26 -18.56
C VAL A 191 16.49 2.21 -17.10
N ALA A 192 15.93 1.07 -16.69
CA ALA A 192 15.60 0.76 -15.30
C ALA A 192 16.21 -0.58 -14.89
N VAL A 193 17.00 -0.60 -13.82
CA VAL A 193 17.63 -1.81 -13.29
C VAL A 193 17.41 -1.89 -11.80
N GLY A 194 16.77 -2.95 -11.31
CA GLY A 194 16.33 -3.01 -9.93
C GLY A 194 16.18 -4.42 -9.38
N ALA A 195 16.05 -4.48 -8.05
CA ALA A 195 15.76 -5.70 -7.30
C ALA A 195 14.63 -5.38 -6.32
N SER A 196 13.39 -5.44 -6.81
CA SER A 196 12.21 -5.08 -6.02
C SER A 196 11.84 -6.21 -5.06
N PRO A 197 11.66 -5.93 -3.75
CA PRO A 197 11.24 -6.95 -2.80
C PRO A 197 9.72 -7.22 -2.81
N GLU A 198 8.93 -6.37 -3.45
CA GLU A 198 7.49 -6.27 -3.19
C GLU A 198 6.69 -6.27 -4.49
N ALA A 199 5.73 -7.20 -4.57
CA ALA A 199 4.69 -7.18 -5.59
C ALA A 199 3.69 -6.07 -5.25
N HIS A 200 3.35 -5.22 -6.23
CA HIS A 200 2.24 -4.28 -6.09
C HIS A 200 0.92 -5.04 -6.11
N VAL A 201 0.70 -5.83 -7.16
CA VAL A 201 -0.44 -6.72 -7.31
C VAL A 201 -0.10 -7.82 -8.31
N SER A 202 -0.59 -9.03 -8.07
CA SER A 202 -0.65 -10.08 -9.08
C SER A 202 -2.08 -10.58 -9.23
N ALA A 203 -2.45 -11.02 -10.43
CA ALA A 203 -3.72 -11.68 -10.71
C ALA A 203 -3.47 -12.90 -11.58
N GLN A 204 -3.70 -14.10 -11.05
CA GLN A 204 -3.50 -15.37 -11.77
C GLN A 204 -4.76 -16.21 -11.63
N ASP A 205 -5.32 -16.70 -12.74
CA ASP A 205 -6.56 -17.49 -12.75
C ASP A 205 -7.71 -16.83 -11.93
N GLY A 206 -7.81 -15.50 -12.04
CA GLY A 206 -8.80 -14.69 -11.32
C GLY A 206 -8.53 -14.49 -9.82
N ILE A 207 -7.41 -14.99 -9.28
CA ILE A 207 -6.97 -14.76 -7.91
C ILE A 207 -6.04 -13.55 -7.84
N VAL A 208 -6.52 -12.48 -7.25
CA VAL A 208 -5.72 -11.28 -6.95
C VAL A 208 -4.94 -11.53 -5.67
N THR A 209 -3.64 -11.23 -5.68
CA THR A 209 -2.75 -11.33 -4.52
C THR A 209 -1.99 -10.02 -4.33
N MET A 210 -1.95 -9.54 -3.09
CA MET A 210 -1.09 -8.44 -2.64
C MET A 210 -0.28 -8.89 -1.41
N ASN A 211 0.89 -8.28 -1.21
CA ASN A 211 1.86 -8.65 -0.20
C ASN A 211 2.24 -7.40 0.61
N PRO A 212 1.41 -6.97 1.58
CA PRO A 212 1.77 -5.84 2.42
C PRO A 212 3.02 -6.16 3.23
N ILE A 213 4.12 -5.45 2.93
CA ILE A 213 5.41 -5.58 3.61
C ILE A 213 5.64 -4.34 4.47
N SER A 214 5.89 -4.53 5.76
CA SER A 214 6.33 -3.46 6.64
C SER A 214 7.10 -3.99 7.85
N GLY A 215 7.80 -3.08 8.51
CA GLY A 215 8.77 -3.38 9.54
C GLY A 215 10.08 -3.92 8.97
N THR A 216 11.21 -3.38 9.45
CA THR A 216 12.54 -3.70 8.89
C THR A 216 13.51 -4.10 9.98
N PHE A 217 13.81 -5.39 10.07
CA PHE A 217 14.88 -5.89 10.92
C PHE A 217 16.21 -5.81 10.17
N ARG A 218 17.12 -4.92 10.61
CA ARG A 218 18.48 -4.85 10.04
C ARG A 218 19.34 -5.98 10.61
N HIS A 219 20.01 -6.73 9.75
CA HIS A 219 20.89 -7.80 10.19
C HIS A 219 22.12 -7.23 10.90
N PRO A 220 22.43 -7.65 12.14
CA PRO A 220 23.62 -7.21 12.84
C PRO A 220 24.91 -7.68 12.15
N PRO A 221 26.06 -7.01 12.39
CA PRO A 221 27.37 -7.57 12.06
C PRO A 221 27.54 -8.94 12.73
N GLY A 222 27.71 -10.01 11.95
CA GLY A 222 27.77 -11.40 12.44
C GLY A 222 26.49 -12.23 12.21
N GLY A 223 25.44 -11.63 11.63
CA GLY A 223 24.20 -12.33 11.26
C GLY A 223 23.07 -12.17 12.28
N ALA A 224 21.86 -12.52 11.85
CA ALA A 224 20.66 -12.49 12.67
C ALA A 224 20.60 -13.69 13.64
N THR A 225 20.09 -13.48 14.85
CA THR A 225 19.85 -14.55 15.84
C THR A 225 18.37 -14.60 16.23
N VAL A 226 17.93 -15.69 16.87
CA VAL A 226 16.55 -15.82 17.37
C VAL A 226 16.24 -14.74 18.40
N GLU A 227 17.19 -14.38 19.26
CA GLU A 227 17.01 -13.37 20.31
C GLU A 227 16.81 -11.97 19.70
N THR A 228 17.69 -11.58 18.77
CA THR A 228 17.63 -10.27 18.11
C THR A 228 16.38 -10.12 17.25
N LEU A 229 15.98 -11.20 16.56
CA LEU A 229 14.72 -11.22 15.80
C LEU A 229 13.50 -11.18 16.72
N THR A 230 13.54 -11.86 17.87
CA THR A 230 12.45 -11.86 18.86
C THR A 230 12.22 -10.47 19.44
N GLU A 231 13.29 -9.71 19.71
CA GLU A 231 13.19 -8.32 20.16
C GLU A 231 12.47 -7.45 19.12
N PHE A 232 12.87 -7.56 17.85
CA PHE A 232 12.20 -6.90 16.73
C PHE A 232 10.72 -7.31 16.62
N LEU A 233 10.43 -8.61 16.66
CA LEU A 233 9.06 -9.12 16.51
C LEU A 233 8.14 -8.73 17.67
N SER A 234 8.72 -8.43 18.84
CA SER A 234 7.99 -7.97 20.02
C SER A 234 7.76 -6.45 20.03
N SER A 235 8.31 -5.71 19.07
CA SER A 235 8.09 -4.27 18.96
C SER A 235 6.64 -3.94 18.59
N THR A 236 5.98 -3.18 19.47
CA THR A 236 4.63 -2.65 19.21
C THR A 236 4.62 -1.74 17.98
N LYS A 237 5.65 -0.88 17.83
CA LYS A 237 5.80 0.03 16.69
C LYS A 237 5.75 -0.75 15.36
N GLU A 238 6.62 -1.76 15.22
CA GLU A 238 6.73 -2.54 13.98
C GLU A 238 5.44 -3.31 13.68
N THR A 239 4.72 -3.76 14.72
CA THR A 239 3.44 -4.45 14.52
C THR A 239 2.32 -3.49 14.12
N GLU A 240 2.24 -2.31 14.73
CA GLU A 240 1.29 -1.26 14.34
C GLU A 240 1.55 -0.80 12.89
N GLU A 241 2.81 -0.60 12.50
CA GLU A 241 3.18 -0.24 11.13
C GLU A 241 2.74 -1.29 10.11
N LEU A 242 2.94 -2.58 10.40
CA LEU A 242 2.47 -3.64 9.53
C LEU A 242 0.94 -3.67 9.41
N PHE A 243 0.22 -3.57 10.53
CA PHE A 243 -1.24 -3.61 10.51
C PHE A 243 -1.86 -2.43 9.75
N MET A 244 -1.28 -1.23 9.87
CA MET A 244 -1.73 -0.08 9.08
C MET A 244 -1.62 -0.38 7.57
N VAL A 245 -0.47 -0.88 7.10
CA VAL A 245 -0.28 -1.20 5.67
C VAL A 245 -1.24 -2.31 5.22
N VAL A 246 -1.49 -3.32 6.06
CA VAL A 246 -2.46 -4.38 5.76
C VAL A 246 -3.87 -3.82 5.60
N ASP A 247 -4.31 -2.92 6.48
CA ASP A 247 -5.62 -2.24 6.32
C ASP A 247 -5.70 -1.50 4.99
N GLU A 248 -4.65 -0.77 4.61
CA GLU A 248 -4.63 0.01 3.36
C GLU A 248 -4.70 -0.83 2.10
N GLU A 249 -3.94 -1.93 2.05
CA GLU A 249 -4.02 -2.85 0.91
C GLU A 249 -5.34 -3.63 0.92
N LEU A 250 -5.94 -3.85 2.08
CA LEU A 250 -7.27 -4.46 2.18
C LEU A 250 -8.39 -3.55 1.66
N LYS A 251 -8.24 -2.22 1.74
CA LYS A 251 -9.12 -1.26 1.03
C LYS A 251 -9.07 -1.47 -0.47
N MET A 252 -7.86 -1.71 -1.01
CA MET A 252 -7.66 -1.99 -2.44
C MET A 252 -8.27 -3.34 -2.82
N MET A 253 -7.98 -4.40 -2.04
CA MET A 253 -8.57 -5.72 -2.24
C MET A 253 -10.10 -5.67 -2.22
N SER A 254 -10.70 -4.95 -1.28
CA SER A 254 -12.16 -4.78 -1.19
C SER A 254 -12.77 -3.99 -2.36
N ALA A 255 -11.96 -3.22 -3.08
CA ALA A 255 -12.39 -2.51 -4.28
C ALA A 255 -12.37 -3.41 -5.53
N VAL A 256 -11.41 -4.33 -5.62
CA VAL A 256 -11.19 -5.13 -6.84
C VAL A 256 -11.67 -6.59 -6.74
N CYS A 257 -11.85 -7.12 -5.52
CA CYS A 257 -12.25 -8.50 -5.27
C CYS A 257 -13.70 -8.59 -4.79
N SER A 258 -14.48 -9.48 -5.40
CA SER A 258 -15.90 -9.66 -5.11
C SER A 258 -16.16 -10.27 -3.72
N ASP A 259 -15.25 -11.11 -3.25
CA ASP A 259 -15.22 -11.73 -1.93
C ASP A 259 -14.34 -10.95 -0.94
N GLY A 260 -13.91 -9.74 -1.28
CA GLY A 260 -13.00 -8.95 -0.43
C GLY A 260 -11.58 -9.52 -0.43
N GLY A 261 -10.85 -9.36 0.68
CA GLY A 261 -9.49 -9.87 0.84
C GLY A 261 -9.36 -10.76 2.06
N ARG A 262 -8.91 -12.00 1.87
CA ARG A 262 -8.52 -12.89 2.96
C ARG A 262 -7.05 -12.70 3.31
N ILE A 263 -6.79 -12.54 4.60
CA ILE A 263 -5.46 -12.37 5.18
C ILE A 263 -4.89 -13.74 5.56
N THR A 264 -3.64 -13.99 5.15
CA THR A 264 -2.82 -15.12 5.62
C THR A 264 -1.44 -14.65 6.03
N GLY A 265 -0.85 -15.23 7.09
CA GLY A 265 0.42 -14.80 7.67
C GLY A 265 0.31 -14.54 9.19
N PRO A 266 1.22 -13.75 9.78
CA PRO A 266 2.32 -13.05 9.12
C PRO A 266 3.49 -14.01 8.81
N HIS A 267 4.28 -13.66 7.80
CA HIS A 267 5.49 -14.36 7.37
C HIS A 267 6.74 -13.48 7.52
N LEU A 268 7.91 -14.09 7.45
CA LEU A 268 9.19 -13.38 7.37
C LEU A 268 9.72 -13.43 5.94
N LYS A 269 10.05 -12.26 5.39
CA LYS A 269 10.74 -12.12 4.11
C LYS A 269 12.21 -11.78 4.36
N GLU A 270 13.08 -12.78 4.25
CA GLU A 270 14.53 -12.63 4.47
C GLU A 270 15.22 -12.10 3.19
N MET A 271 15.92 -10.98 3.31
CA MET A 271 16.77 -10.41 2.25
C MET A 271 18.25 -10.44 2.66
N SER A 272 19.16 -10.08 1.75
CA SER A 272 20.62 -10.13 2.01
C SER A 272 21.10 -9.32 3.23
N ARG A 273 20.42 -8.22 3.59
CA ARG A 273 20.87 -7.29 4.65
C ARG A 273 19.80 -7.01 5.72
N LEU A 274 18.59 -7.48 5.50
CA LEU A 274 17.44 -7.15 6.32
C LEU A 274 16.36 -8.24 6.20
N THR A 275 15.48 -8.31 7.19
CA THR A 275 14.30 -9.17 7.17
C THR A 275 13.07 -8.30 7.37
N HIS A 276 12.02 -8.54 6.58
CA HIS A 276 10.73 -7.88 6.72
C HIS A 276 9.69 -8.83 7.30
N THR A 277 8.64 -8.25 7.91
CA THR A 277 7.39 -8.97 8.17
C THR A 277 6.37 -8.65 7.10
N GLU A 278 5.60 -9.66 6.69
CA GLU A 278 4.59 -9.49 5.65
C GLU A 278 3.32 -10.28 5.97
N TYR A 279 2.20 -9.83 5.40
CA TYR A 279 1.01 -10.66 5.22
C TYR A 279 0.81 -10.94 3.73
N VAL A 280 -0.08 -11.87 3.42
CA VAL A 280 -0.56 -12.10 2.06
C VAL A 280 -2.06 -11.91 2.05
N LEU A 281 -2.53 -11.06 1.14
CA LEU A 281 -3.94 -10.82 0.88
C LEU A 281 -4.35 -11.54 -0.39
N ARG A 282 -5.45 -12.30 -0.36
CA ARG A 282 -5.99 -13.01 -1.53
C ARG A 282 -7.48 -12.81 -1.67
N GLY A 283 -7.94 -12.63 -2.91
CA GLY A 283 -9.35 -12.50 -3.25
C GLY A 283 -9.61 -12.84 -4.71
N ARG A 284 -10.86 -13.06 -5.07
CA ARG A 284 -11.30 -13.36 -6.44
C ARG A 284 -11.79 -12.10 -7.13
N SER A 285 -11.23 -11.82 -8.29
CA SER A 285 -11.69 -10.76 -9.19
C SER A 285 -12.11 -11.32 -10.54
N ARG A 286 -13.03 -10.59 -11.18
CA ARG A 286 -13.41 -10.78 -12.59
C ARG A 286 -13.12 -9.53 -13.42
N LEU A 287 -12.45 -8.54 -12.83
CA LEU A 287 -12.11 -7.31 -13.52
C LEU A 287 -11.03 -7.57 -14.57
N ASP A 288 -11.00 -6.73 -15.59
CA ASP A 288 -9.85 -6.65 -16.50
C ASP A 288 -8.59 -6.34 -15.67
N PRO A 289 -7.45 -7.03 -15.90
CA PRO A 289 -6.23 -6.75 -15.16
C PRO A 289 -5.76 -5.29 -15.23
N ARG A 290 -6.08 -4.56 -16.30
CA ARG A 290 -5.81 -3.11 -16.42
C ARG A 290 -6.65 -2.30 -15.43
N GLU A 291 -7.89 -2.74 -15.17
CA GLU A 291 -8.78 -2.13 -14.16
C GLU A 291 -8.33 -2.48 -12.73
N ILE A 292 -7.88 -3.72 -12.50
CA ILE A 292 -7.25 -4.11 -11.21
C ILE A 292 -6.04 -3.20 -10.95
N LEU A 293 -5.18 -3.01 -11.95
CA LEU A 293 -4.04 -2.12 -11.83
C LEU A 293 -4.48 -0.68 -11.56
N ARG A 294 -5.45 -0.16 -12.35
CA ARG A 294 -5.99 1.20 -12.21
C ARG A 294 -6.53 1.49 -10.81
N GLU A 295 -7.29 0.57 -10.21
CA GLU A 295 -7.89 0.74 -8.89
C GLU A 295 -6.90 0.58 -7.73
N THR A 296 -5.78 -0.09 -7.97
CA THR A 296 -4.73 -0.34 -6.96
C THR A 296 -3.58 0.67 -7.03
N MET A 297 -3.44 1.50 -8.08
CA MET A 297 -2.34 2.48 -8.19
C MET A 297 -2.30 3.48 -7.02
N PHE A 298 -1.22 3.60 -6.25
CA PHE A 298 -0.12 2.64 -6.10
C PHE A 298 -0.05 2.17 -4.65
N ALA A 299 0.80 1.20 -4.33
CA ALA A 299 0.86 0.63 -2.99
C ALA A 299 1.06 1.71 -1.89
N PRO A 300 0.40 1.56 -0.74
CA PRO A 300 0.51 2.49 0.38
C PRO A 300 1.91 2.49 1.01
N THR A 301 2.68 1.40 0.83
CA THR A 301 4.08 1.23 1.26
C THR A 301 5.05 2.19 0.59
N VAL A 302 4.65 2.82 -0.54
CA VAL A 302 5.47 3.75 -1.31
C VAL A 302 4.79 5.11 -1.53
N THR A 303 3.61 5.32 -0.97
CA THR A 303 2.83 6.56 -1.09
C THR A 303 2.34 7.07 0.26
N GLY A 304 1.39 6.37 0.89
CA GLY A 304 0.80 6.71 2.17
C GLY A 304 -0.70 6.41 2.24
N SER A 305 -1.35 6.90 3.30
CA SER A 305 -2.78 6.73 3.54
C SER A 305 -3.44 7.95 4.19
N PRO A 306 -4.67 8.32 3.77
CA PRO A 306 -5.42 7.74 2.65
C PRO A 306 -4.78 8.07 1.28
N MET A 307 -4.86 7.15 0.31
CA MET A 307 -4.10 7.23 -0.96
C MET A 307 -4.25 8.56 -1.70
N GLN A 308 -5.49 9.05 -1.86
CA GLN A 308 -5.76 10.30 -2.57
C GLN A 308 -5.05 11.48 -1.91
N ASN A 309 -5.15 11.57 -0.58
CA ASN A 309 -4.49 12.64 0.15
C ASN A 309 -2.98 12.44 0.25
N ALA A 310 -2.49 11.20 0.31
CA ALA A 310 -1.06 10.90 0.25
C ALA A 310 -0.43 11.43 -1.04
N CYS A 311 -1.12 11.32 -2.17
CA CYS A 311 -0.67 11.92 -3.44
C CYS A 311 -0.59 13.46 -3.35
N ALA A 312 -1.57 14.10 -2.72
CA ALA A 312 -1.54 15.55 -2.47
C ALA A 312 -0.41 15.97 -1.53
N VAL A 313 -0.13 15.20 -0.46
CA VAL A 313 0.99 15.41 0.46
C VAL A 313 2.33 15.26 -0.26
N ILE A 314 2.50 14.20 -1.05
CA ILE A 314 3.70 13.98 -1.87
C ILE A 314 3.97 15.20 -2.76
N ARG A 315 2.93 15.70 -3.45
CA ARG A 315 3.04 16.89 -4.29
C ARG A 315 3.44 18.15 -3.51
N ARG A 316 3.00 18.31 -2.26
CA ARG A 316 3.39 19.43 -1.39
C ARG A 316 4.84 19.38 -0.93
N HIS A 317 5.37 18.19 -0.63
CA HIS A 317 6.68 18.02 0.02
C HIS A 317 7.82 17.60 -0.91
N GLU A 318 7.52 16.99 -2.07
CA GLU A 318 8.52 16.67 -3.09
C GLU A 318 8.70 17.84 -4.08
N ARG A 319 9.95 18.19 -4.36
CA ARG A 319 10.30 19.32 -5.26
C ARG A 319 10.32 18.93 -6.73
N THR A 320 10.44 17.64 -7.01
CA THR A 320 10.59 17.09 -8.35
C THR A 320 9.56 15.98 -8.55
N PRO A 321 9.22 15.64 -9.79
CA PRO A 321 8.31 14.54 -10.11
C PRO A 321 8.98 13.16 -9.94
N ARG A 322 8.17 12.10 -9.77
CA ARG A 322 8.62 10.75 -9.40
C ARG A 322 9.16 9.89 -10.55
N GLY A 323 8.86 10.23 -11.80
CA GLY A 323 9.05 9.31 -12.92
C GLY A 323 8.35 7.98 -12.62
N TYR A 324 9.10 6.90 -12.71
CA TYR A 324 8.62 5.55 -12.40
C TYR A 324 8.79 5.12 -10.94
N TYR A 325 9.43 5.91 -10.07
CA TYR A 325 9.50 5.55 -8.64
C TYR A 325 8.10 5.43 -8.06
N SER A 326 7.86 4.39 -7.25
CA SER A 326 6.55 3.99 -6.71
C SER A 326 5.51 3.53 -7.74
N GLY A 327 5.84 3.59 -9.04
CA GLY A 327 5.06 2.98 -10.10
C GLY A 327 5.24 1.46 -10.14
N VAL A 328 4.89 0.84 -11.27
CA VAL A 328 5.04 -0.62 -11.43
C VAL A 328 5.62 -1.01 -12.79
N ALA A 329 6.25 -2.18 -12.84
CA ALA A 329 6.50 -2.89 -14.09
C ALA A 329 5.51 -4.06 -14.18
N ALA A 330 4.43 -3.88 -14.92
CA ALA A 330 3.32 -4.83 -15.02
C ALA A 330 3.46 -5.74 -16.25
N LEU A 331 3.72 -7.03 -16.03
CA LEU A 331 3.68 -8.04 -17.08
C LEU A 331 2.27 -8.62 -17.19
N PHE A 332 1.68 -8.48 -18.36
CA PHE A 332 0.41 -9.08 -18.75
C PHE A 332 0.69 -10.28 -19.64
N THR A 333 0.28 -11.48 -19.23
CA THR A 333 0.52 -12.71 -19.98
C THR A 333 -0.82 -13.35 -20.37
N PRO A 334 -1.06 -13.68 -21.65
CA PRO A 334 -2.28 -14.36 -22.07
C PRO A 334 -2.51 -15.67 -21.28
N ASN A 335 -3.73 -15.88 -20.80
CA ASN A 335 -4.09 -17.08 -20.04
C ASN A 335 -5.02 -18.02 -20.82
N ALA A 336 -5.20 -19.23 -20.28
CA ALA A 336 -5.97 -20.29 -20.94
C ALA A 336 -7.47 -19.99 -21.06
N GLU A 337 -8.00 -19.07 -20.24
CA GLU A 337 -9.41 -18.67 -20.24
C GLU A 337 -9.73 -17.53 -21.23
N GLY A 338 -8.75 -17.06 -22.00
CA GLY A 338 -8.93 -16.02 -23.02
C GLY A 338 -8.80 -14.59 -22.49
N GLY A 339 -8.27 -14.42 -21.27
CA GLY A 339 -7.90 -13.14 -20.67
C GLY A 339 -6.38 -13.00 -20.52
N HIS A 340 -5.96 -12.22 -19.53
CA HIS A 340 -4.54 -12.07 -19.16
C HIS A 340 -4.37 -12.27 -17.66
N ASP A 341 -3.27 -12.90 -17.28
CA ASP A 341 -2.74 -12.82 -15.93
C ASP A 341 -1.88 -11.56 -15.81
N LEU A 342 -1.73 -11.06 -14.58
CA LEU A 342 -0.95 -9.87 -14.24
C LEU A 342 0.08 -10.21 -13.17
N ASP A 343 1.31 -9.78 -13.39
CA ASP A 343 2.33 -9.70 -12.36
C ASP A 343 3.00 -8.33 -12.41
N ALA A 344 2.84 -7.54 -11.34
CA ALA A 344 3.34 -6.18 -11.26
C ALA A 344 4.14 -5.94 -9.97
N PRO A 345 5.49 -6.07 -9.97
CA PRO A 345 6.33 -5.50 -8.92
C PRO A 345 6.22 -3.98 -8.81
N ILE A 346 6.41 -3.47 -7.59
CA ILE A 346 6.62 -2.04 -7.34
C ILE A 346 8.02 -1.64 -7.83
N LEU A 347 8.13 -0.50 -8.49
CA LEU A 347 9.40 0.07 -8.95
C LEU A 347 10.11 0.87 -7.83
N ILE A 348 10.61 0.11 -6.85
CA ILE A 348 11.53 0.55 -5.79
C ILE A 348 12.84 -0.22 -5.88
N ARG A 349 13.87 0.23 -5.16
CA ARG A 349 15.21 -0.39 -5.23
C ARG A 349 15.68 -0.51 -6.69
N THR A 350 15.46 0.57 -7.43
CA THR A 350 15.66 0.62 -8.88
C THR A 350 16.55 1.81 -9.21
N ALA A 351 17.58 1.55 -10.01
CA ALA A 351 18.44 2.54 -10.65
C ALA A 351 17.86 2.89 -12.02
N TYR A 352 17.67 4.18 -12.26
CA TYR A 352 17.27 4.74 -13.53
C TYR A 352 18.44 5.45 -14.18
N LEU A 353 18.65 5.24 -15.47
CA LEU A 353 19.68 5.93 -16.24
C LEU A 353 19.07 6.58 -17.48
N GLU A 354 19.11 7.92 -17.49
CA GLU A 354 18.57 8.76 -18.56
C GLU A 354 19.58 9.89 -18.81
N ASP A 355 19.91 10.13 -20.08
CA ASP A 355 20.84 11.21 -20.49
C ASP A 355 22.17 11.26 -19.71
N GLY A 356 22.76 10.09 -19.44
CA GLY A 356 24.01 9.97 -18.68
C GLY A 356 23.89 10.30 -17.19
N ARG A 357 22.67 10.44 -16.66
CA ARG A 357 22.39 10.71 -15.25
C ARG A 357 21.74 9.51 -14.59
N LEU A 358 22.41 8.97 -13.57
CA LEU A 358 21.86 7.96 -12.68
C LEU A 358 20.95 8.63 -11.63
N ARG A 359 19.81 7.99 -11.36
CA ARG A 359 18.95 8.25 -10.20
C ARG A 359 18.58 6.94 -9.52
N VAL A 360 18.76 6.86 -8.21
CA VAL A 360 18.25 5.78 -7.34
C VAL A 360 17.32 6.41 -6.30
N PRO A 361 16.01 6.50 -6.60
CA PRO A 361 15.01 7.04 -5.68
C PRO A 361 14.80 6.14 -4.46
N VAL A 362 14.61 6.75 -3.29
CA VAL A 362 14.33 6.04 -2.04
C VAL A 362 13.51 6.91 -1.09
N GLY A 363 12.66 6.27 -0.29
CA GLY A 363 11.85 6.91 0.74
C GLY A 363 11.72 6.02 1.98
N ALA A 364 11.16 6.59 3.04
CA ALA A 364 10.81 5.90 4.26
C ALA A 364 9.36 6.20 4.64
N THR A 365 8.72 5.26 5.33
CA THR A 365 7.32 5.41 5.76
C THR A 365 7.30 6.26 7.02
N LEU A 366 6.75 7.46 6.90
CA LEU A 366 6.67 8.42 7.99
C LEU A 366 5.38 8.19 8.77
N VAL A 367 5.50 7.92 10.06
CA VAL A 367 4.39 7.74 11.00
C VAL A 367 4.49 8.73 12.16
N ARG A 368 3.43 8.82 12.98
CA ARG A 368 3.36 9.77 14.12
C ARG A 368 4.55 9.68 15.11
N HIS A 369 5.18 8.50 15.22
CA HIS A 369 6.29 8.23 16.13
C HIS A 369 7.65 8.10 15.42
N SER A 370 7.73 8.48 14.13
CA SER A 370 8.98 8.44 13.38
C SER A 370 10.04 9.36 14.00
N ASP A 371 11.27 8.84 14.13
CA ASP A 371 12.43 9.65 14.49
C ASP A 371 13.08 10.18 13.21
N PRO A 372 13.19 11.51 13.00
CA PRO A 372 13.70 12.08 11.76
C PRO A 372 15.05 11.52 11.29
N TYR A 373 15.98 11.28 12.22
CA TYR A 373 17.30 10.74 11.88
C TYR A 373 17.28 9.22 11.69
N GLY A 374 16.39 8.51 12.38
CA GLY A 374 16.04 7.13 12.11
C GLY A 374 15.56 6.94 10.67
N GLU A 375 14.64 7.79 10.20
CA GLU A 375 14.13 7.72 8.82
C GLU A 375 15.19 8.05 7.77
N VAL A 376 16.07 9.03 8.05
CA VAL A 376 17.28 9.26 7.23
C VAL A 376 18.11 7.98 7.14
N SER A 377 18.40 7.37 8.29
CA SER A 377 19.19 6.13 8.36
C SER A 377 18.52 4.97 7.65
N GLU A 378 17.19 4.95 7.58
CA GLU A 378 16.40 3.96 6.83
C GLU A 378 16.52 4.13 5.32
N THR A 379 16.45 5.35 4.80
CA THR A 379 16.66 5.57 3.36
C THR A 379 18.06 5.13 2.91
N HIS A 380 19.11 5.37 3.72
CA HIS A 380 20.45 4.84 3.46
C HIS A 380 20.45 3.30 3.44
N GLY A 381 19.84 2.67 4.44
CA GLY A 381 19.74 1.20 4.53
C GLY A 381 18.96 0.56 3.37
N LYS A 382 17.85 1.16 2.97
CA LYS A 382 17.02 0.71 1.84
C LYS A 382 17.79 0.84 0.51
N ALA A 383 18.51 1.94 0.30
CA ALA A 383 19.28 2.13 -0.93
C ALA A 383 20.57 1.28 -0.99
N ALA A 384 21.12 0.88 0.15
CA ALA A 384 22.45 0.26 0.24
C ALA A 384 22.64 -1.00 -0.63
N GLY A 385 21.60 -1.82 -0.80
CA GLY A 385 21.68 -3.02 -1.65
C GLY A 385 21.99 -2.68 -3.11
N VAL A 386 21.13 -1.85 -3.70
CA VAL A 386 21.27 -1.37 -5.07
C VAL A 386 22.54 -0.54 -5.24
N LEU A 387 22.82 0.39 -4.31
CA LEU A 387 24.02 1.22 -4.38
C LEU A 387 25.31 0.40 -4.29
N GLY A 388 25.33 -0.66 -3.48
CA GLY A 388 26.46 -1.58 -3.40
C GLY A 388 26.61 -2.45 -4.65
N ALA A 389 25.50 -2.89 -5.25
CA ALA A 389 25.50 -3.66 -6.48
C ALA A 389 26.08 -2.85 -7.65
N ILE A 390 25.60 -1.61 -7.83
CA ILE A 390 26.03 -0.72 -8.92
C ILE A 390 27.42 -0.08 -8.69
N GLY A 391 28.03 -0.31 -7.52
CA GLY A 391 29.37 0.18 -7.18
C GLY A 391 29.42 1.63 -6.69
N ALA A 392 28.28 2.22 -6.33
CA ALA A 392 28.20 3.58 -5.78
C ALA A 392 28.71 3.70 -4.35
N ILE A 393 28.63 2.61 -3.57
CA ILE A 393 29.19 2.51 -2.22
C ILE A 393 29.96 1.20 -2.07
N PRO A 394 30.89 1.09 -1.10
CA PRO A 394 31.53 -0.17 -0.78
C PRO A 394 30.47 -1.24 -0.47
N ARG A 395 30.61 -2.40 -1.11
CA ARG A 395 29.81 -3.57 -0.76
C ARG A 395 30.16 -3.93 0.69
N ALA A 396 29.15 -3.97 1.57
CA ALA A 396 29.35 -4.59 2.87
C ALA A 396 29.89 -6.01 2.64
N ILE A 397 30.94 -6.40 3.38
CA ILE A 397 31.49 -7.76 3.31
C ILE A 397 30.36 -8.71 3.71
N THR A 398 29.66 -9.25 2.73
CA THR A 398 28.91 -10.48 2.92
C THR A 398 29.96 -11.50 3.27
N ILE A 399 29.91 -12.02 4.49
CA ILE A 399 30.51 -13.31 4.78
C ILE A 399 29.82 -14.23 3.79
N VAL A 400 30.53 -14.59 2.72
CA VAL A 400 30.10 -15.66 1.83
C VAL A 400 30.02 -16.87 2.76
N PRO A 401 28.82 -17.43 3.02
CA PRO A 401 28.76 -18.71 3.70
C PRO A 401 29.65 -19.64 2.89
N ASP A 402 30.58 -20.33 3.54
CA ASP A 402 31.34 -21.36 2.85
C ASP A 402 30.31 -22.32 2.24
N ASP A 403 30.37 -22.59 0.93
CA ASP A 403 29.46 -23.57 0.31
C ASP A 403 29.69 -24.99 0.91
N ASP A 404 30.81 -25.18 1.63
CA ASP A 404 31.15 -26.35 2.45
C ASP A 404 30.75 -26.19 3.94
N GLU A 405 30.26 -25.03 4.40
CA GLU A 405 29.66 -24.89 5.73
C GLU A 405 28.27 -25.55 5.72
N PRO A 406 27.93 -26.37 6.72
CA PRO A 406 26.59 -26.91 6.83
C PRO A 406 25.61 -25.74 6.91
N ALA A 407 24.58 -25.74 6.05
CA ALA A 407 23.49 -24.79 6.13
C ALA A 407 23.08 -24.64 7.60
N PRO A 408 22.85 -23.40 8.10
CA PRO A 408 22.42 -23.20 9.48
C PRO A 408 21.27 -24.17 9.76
N ALA A 409 21.39 -24.95 10.84
CA ALA A 409 20.58 -26.15 11.07
C ALA A 409 19.06 -25.89 11.10
N ARG A 410 18.64 -24.62 11.05
CA ARG A 410 17.26 -24.15 10.96
C ARG A 410 17.22 -22.71 10.41
N ARG A 411 16.35 -22.38 9.46
CA ARG A 411 16.06 -20.96 9.12
C ARG A 411 15.37 -20.31 10.30
N LEU A 412 15.58 -19.00 10.54
CA LEU A 412 14.95 -18.30 11.66
C LEU A 412 13.42 -18.35 11.56
N ALA A 413 12.88 -18.30 10.35
CA ALA A 413 11.45 -18.46 10.09
C ALA A 413 10.89 -19.84 10.50
N ASP A 414 11.73 -20.88 10.54
CA ASP A 414 11.32 -22.23 10.92
C ASP A 414 11.42 -22.43 12.45
N ASP A 415 11.91 -21.47 13.23
CA ASP A 415 12.03 -21.56 14.69
C ASP A 415 10.64 -21.53 15.38
N PRO A 416 10.34 -22.44 16.34
CA PRO A 416 9.02 -22.51 16.96
C PRO A 416 8.66 -21.27 17.79
N ALA A 417 9.63 -20.62 18.42
CA ALA A 417 9.40 -19.41 19.21
C ALA A 417 9.07 -18.22 18.31
N VAL A 418 9.80 -18.08 17.20
CA VAL A 418 9.53 -17.09 16.16
C VAL A 418 8.14 -17.31 15.54
N ALA A 419 7.82 -18.56 15.17
CA ALA A 419 6.52 -18.91 14.61
C ALA A 419 5.36 -18.63 15.60
N ALA A 420 5.54 -18.94 16.88
CA ALA A 420 4.54 -18.65 17.91
C ALA A 420 4.32 -17.14 18.11
N LEU A 421 5.40 -16.33 18.08
CA LEU A 421 5.31 -14.88 18.16
C LEU A 421 4.56 -14.29 16.96
N LEU A 422 4.89 -14.73 15.73
CA LEU A 422 4.17 -14.32 14.53
C LEU A 422 2.69 -14.69 14.61
N ALA A 423 2.37 -15.94 14.97
CA ALA A 423 0.99 -16.39 15.11
C ALA A 423 0.20 -15.63 16.18
N SER A 424 0.86 -15.21 17.27
CA SER A 424 0.22 -14.44 18.35
C SER A 424 -0.32 -13.08 17.88
N ARG A 425 0.27 -12.50 16.81
CA ARG A 425 -0.19 -11.22 16.23
C ARG A 425 -1.63 -11.33 15.69
N ASN A 426 -2.02 -12.49 15.18
CA ASN A 426 -3.36 -12.71 14.61
C ASN A 426 -4.48 -12.68 15.66
N VAL A 427 -4.18 -12.85 16.96
CA VAL A 427 -5.18 -12.80 18.04
C VAL A 427 -5.86 -11.42 18.13
N ARG A 428 -5.16 -10.38 17.67
CA ARG A 428 -5.69 -9.00 17.63
C ARG A 428 -6.48 -8.69 16.37
N LEU A 429 -6.40 -9.53 15.33
CA LEU A 429 -7.03 -9.23 14.06
C LEU A 429 -8.50 -9.63 14.03
N ALA A 430 -9.29 -8.93 13.22
CA ALA A 430 -10.68 -9.22 12.94
C ALA A 430 -10.83 -10.61 12.30
N PRO A 431 -11.56 -11.55 12.93
CA PRO A 431 -11.75 -12.89 12.38
C PRO A 431 -12.37 -12.88 10.99
N PHE A 432 -13.20 -11.87 10.69
CA PHE A 432 -13.84 -11.67 9.40
C PHE A 432 -12.84 -11.66 8.24
N TRP A 433 -11.70 -10.97 8.39
CA TRP A 433 -10.69 -10.86 7.33
C TRP A 433 -9.72 -12.05 7.28
N MET A 434 -9.69 -12.89 8.31
CA MET A 434 -8.84 -14.10 8.35
C MET A 434 -9.51 -15.34 7.74
N GLN A 435 -10.84 -15.31 7.61
CA GLN A 435 -11.68 -16.40 7.12
C GLN A 435 -12.07 -16.18 5.65
N GLU A 436 -12.76 -17.15 5.04
CA GLU A 436 -13.33 -16.96 3.71
C GLU A 436 -14.65 -16.20 3.82
N GLN A 437 -14.80 -15.07 3.12
CA GLN A 437 -15.99 -14.19 3.20
C GLN A 437 -17.08 -14.57 2.19
N GLY A 438 -17.23 -15.86 1.89
CA GLY A 438 -18.26 -16.37 0.98
C GLY A 438 -19.69 -16.05 1.45
N ALA A 439 -20.69 -16.46 0.65
CA ALA A 439 -22.09 -16.26 1.00
C ALA A 439 -22.41 -16.83 2.39
N SER A 440 -22.88 -15.98 3.30
CA SER A 440 -23.31 -16.36 4.64
C SER A 440 -24.76 -16.87 4.62
N ASP A 441 -25.05 -17.93 5.36
CA ASP A 441 -26.43 -18.40 5.58
C ASP A 441 -27.24 -17.41 6.44
N ALA A 442 -26.56 -16.60 7.26
CA ALA A 442 -27.15 -15.55 8.09
C ALA A 442 -26.91 -14.18 7.45
N THR A 443 -27.99 -13.61 6.89
CA THR A 443 -28.02 -12.26 6.29
C THR A 443 -29.01 -11.38 7.07
N PRO A 444 -28.65 -10.94 8.30
CA PRO A 444 -29.57 -10.28 9.22
C PRO A 444 -30.17 -8.98 8.67
N LEU A 445 -29.53 -8.37 7.67
CA LEU A 445 -29.92 -7.10 7.07
C LEU A 445 -30.39 -7.28 5.61
N ALA A 446 -30.75 -8.51 5.23
CA ALA A 446 -31.29 -8.82 3.91
C ALA A 446 -32.54 -7.97 3.58
N GLY A 447 -32.57 -7.41 2.37
CA GLY A 447 -33.69 -6.60 1.88
C GLY A 447 -33.55 -5.09 2.14
N HIS A 448 -32.59 -4.68 2.96
CA HIS A 448 -32.26 -3.27 3.17
C HIS A 448 -31.24 -2.76 2.14
N ARG A 449 -31.23 -1.44 1.91
CA ARG A 449 -30.25 -0.78 1.01
C ARG A 449 -29.50 0.34 1.71
N ALA A 450 -28.22 0.47 1.39
CA ALA A 450 -27.36 1.54 1.91
C ALA A 450 -26.68 2.33 0.78
N LEU A 451 -26.63 3.65 0.95
CA LEU A 451 -25.76 4.53 0.19
C LEU A 451 -24.57 4.95 1.07
N VAL A 452 -23.38 4.48 0.74
CA VAL A 452 -22.13 4.86 1.39
C VAL A 452 -21.58 6.10 0.70
N VAL A 453 -21.34 7.16 1.45
CA VAL A 453 -20.73 8.40 0.95
C VAL A 453 -19.25 8.40 1.30
N ASP A 454 -18.39 8.29 0.28
CA ASP A 454 -16.94 8.29 0.40
C ASP A 454 -16.38 9.71 0.50
N ALA A 455 -15.69 10.00 1.59
CA ALA A 455 -15.02 11.27 1.83
C ALA A 455 -13.49 11.12 1.68
N GLU A 456 -13.05 10.45 0.60
CA GLU A 456 -11.65 10.28 0.22
C GLU A 456 -10.84 9.36 1.14
N ASP A 457 -11.53 8.46 1.84
CA ASP A 457 -10.92 7.34 2.55
C ASP A 457 -11.65 6.04 2.21
N ARG A 458 -10.96 5.18 1.47
CA ARG A 458 -11.49 3.92 0.94
C ARG A 458 -11.72 2.84 1.98
N PHE A 459 -11.62 3.14 3.27
CA PHE A 459 -12.30 2.32 4.28
C PHE A 459 -13.79 2.09 3.94
N THR A 460 -14.41 2.99 3.17
CA THR A 460 -15.74 2.79 2.59
C THR A 460 -15.89 1.52 1.75
N THR A 461 -14.85 1.03 1.06
CA THR A 461 -14.92 -0.22 0.28
C THR A 461 -14.99 -1.44 1.19
N MET A 462 -14.21 -1.43 2.28
CA MET A 462 -14.23 -2.45 3.33
C MET A 462 -15.57 -2.45 4.07
N LEU A 463 -16.06 -1.27 4.43
CA LEU A 463 -17.36 -1.09 5.07
C LEU A 463 -18.50 -1.60 4.18
N ALA A 464 -18.50 -1.23 2.90
CA ALA A 464 -19.47 -1.72 1.93
C ALA A 464 -19.40 -3.26 1.78
N HIS A 465 -18.21 -3.85 1.79
CA HIS A 465 -18.05 -5.30 1.75
C HIS A 465 -18.66 -5.99 2.98
N GLN A 466 -18.39 -5.50 4.20
CA GLN A 466 -19.01 -6.04 5.42
C GLN A 466 -20.54 -5.87 5.41
N LEU A 467 -21.06 -4.72 4.96
CA LEU A 467 -22.50 -4.48 4.84
C LEU A 467 -23.17 -5.44 3.83
N ARG A 468 -22.53 -5.69 2.68
CA ARG A 468 -23.00 -6.70 1.71
C ARG A 468 -22.97 -8.10 2.30
N HIS A 469 -21.94 -8.44 3.07
CA HIS A 469 -21.88 -9.71 3.79
C HIS A 469 -23.03 -9.87 4.80
N LEU A 470 -23.45 -8.79 5.48
CA LEU A 470 -24.63 -8.79 6.35
C LEU A 470 -25.97 -8.83 5.59
N GLY A 471 -25.96 -8.70 4.26
CA GLY A 471 -27.13 -8.84 3.39
C GLY A 471 -27.65 -7.55 2.76
N LEU A 472 -27.01 -6.39 2.98
CA LEU A 472 -27.45 -5.13 2.35
C LEU A 472 -27.08 -5.08 0.88
N ASP A 473 -27.94 -4.43 0.09
CA ASP A 473 -27.55 -3.87 -1.21
C ASP A 473 -26.85 -2.52 -0.99
N VAL A 474 -25.63 -2.36 -1.50
CA VAL A 474 -24.76 -1.23 -1.15
C VAL A 474 -24.17 -0.56 -2.37
N ASP A 475 -24.46 0.74 -2.50
CA ASP A 475 -23.85 1.65 -3.46
C ASP A 475 -22.84 2.56 -2.74
N ILE A 476 -21.68 2.80 -3.36
CA ILE A 476 -20.72 3.82 -2.92
C ILE A 476 -20.82 5.01 -3.87
N VAL A 477 -20.79 6.23 -3.32
CA VAL A 477 -20.74 7.47 -4.10
C VAL A 477 -19.68 8.40 -3.51
N HIS A 478 -18.92 9.08 -4.37
CA HIS A 478 -17.99 10.11 -3.94
C HIS A 478 -18.74 11.30 -3.32
N TRP A 479 -18.17 11.95 -2.30
CA TRP A 479 -18.80 13.03 -1.54
C TRP A 479 -19.34 14.17 -2.42
N SER A 480 -18.64 14.50 -3.51
CA SER A 480 -19.03 15.57 -4.44
C SER A 480 -20.22 15.18 -5.32
N GLU A 481 -20.49 13.89 -5.50
CA GLU A 481 -21.56 13.35 -6.34
C GLU A 481 -22.80 12.90 -5.55
N ALA A 482 -22.72 12.93 -4.22
CA ALA A 482 -23.79 12.53 -3.30
C ALA A 482 -24.96 13.53 -3.32
N SER A 483 -25.71 13.60 -4.42
CA SER A 483 -26.76 14.60 -4.62
C SER A 483 -27.90 14.50 -3.61
N ALA A 484 -28.57 15.63 -3.39
CA ALA A 484 -29.74 15.75 -2.52
C ALA A 484 -30.82 14.67 -2.78
N SER A 485 -31.10 14.36 -4.04
CA SER A 485 -32.10 13.36 -4.42
C SER A 485 -31.65 11.93 -4.09
N ARG A 486 -30.38 11.60 -4.33
CA ARG A 486 -29.82 10.28 -3.97
C ARG A 486 -29.83 10.07 -2.46
N LEU A 487 -29.39 11.07 -1.69
CA LEU A 487 -29.43 11.03 -0.24
C LEU A 487 -30.86 10.84 0.27
N ASP A 488 -31.83 11.56 -0.26
CA ASP A 488 -33.22 11.46 0.16
C ASP A 488 -33.84 10.10 -0.14
N ALA A 489 -33.54 9.54 -1.33
CA ALA A 489 -34.06 8.26 -1.78
C ALA A 489 -33.44 7.07 -1.03
N ALA A 490 -32.20 7.19 -0.54
CA ALA A 490 -31.54 6.13 0.22
C ALA A 490 -32.34 5.75 1.47
N GLU A 491 -32.35 4.47 1.81
CA GLU A 491 -32.93 3.95 3.05
C GLU A 491 -31.97 4.19 4.22
N LEU A 492 -30.78 3.63 4.16
CA LEU A 492 -29.65 3.96 5.02
C LEU A 492 -28.64 4.85 4.27
N VAL A 493 -28.19 5.92 4.92
CA VAL A 493 -26.97 6.62 4.50
C VAL A 493 -25.85 6.26 5.45
N VAL A 494 -24.72 5.85 4.91
CA VAL A 494 -23.48 5.63 5.66
C VAL A 494 -22.53 6.76 5.29
N ALA A 495 -22.38 7.75 6.18
CA ALA A 495 -21.46 8.85 6.00
C ALA A 495 -20.05 8.37 6.39
N GLY A 496 -19.19 8.23 5.39
CA GLY A 496 -17.88 7.59 5.51
C GLY A 496 -16.82 8.42 6.26
N PRO A 497 -15.67 7.80 6.54
CA PRO A 497 -14.49 8.47 7.05
C PRO A 497 -13.82 9.33 5.97
N GLY A 498 -12.87 10.18 6.40
CA GLY A 498 -12.07 11.02 5.51
C GLY A 498 -10.97 11.76 6.27
N PRO A 499 -9.93 12.27 5.56
CA PRO A 499 -8.85 13.02 6.19
C PRO A 499 -9.29 14.45 6.58
N GLY A 500 -8.40 15.15 7.28
CA GLY A 500 -8.50 16.58 7.61
C GLY A 500 -9.06 16.90 9.00
N ASP A 501 -9.01 18.18 9.35
CA ASP A 501 -9.57 18.69 10.60
C ASP A 501 -11.10 18.88 10.49
N PRO A 502 -11.92 18.17 11.28
CA PRO A 502 -13.39 18.29 11.21
C PRO A 502 -13.91 19.71 11.50
N ARG A 503 -13.06 20.61 12.01
CA ARG A 503 -13.36 22.02 12.32
C ARG A 503 -13.01 22.97 11.18
N ASP A 504 -12.40 22.49 10.10
CA ASP A 504 -12.03 23.32 8.95
C ASP A 504 -13.23 23.57 8.03
N ASP A 505 -13.84 24.74 8.20
CA ASP A 505 -14.97 25.21 7.39
C ASP A 505 -14.56 25.59 5.95
N GLY A 506 -13.26 25.79 5.69
CA GLY A 506 -12.73 26.15 4.39
C GLY A 506 -12.56 24.95 3.45
N ASN A 507 -12.59 23.72 3.98
CA ASN A 507 -12.45 22.51 3.21
C ASN A 507 -13.80 22.10 2.56
N GLU A 508 -13.85 22.09 1.22
CA GLU A 508 -15.07 21.80 0.47
C GLU A 508 -15.68 20.43 0.77
N ARG A 509 -14.84 19.40 0.96
CA ARG A 509 -15.26 18.05 1.32
C ARG A 509 -15.89 18.02 2.70
N ILE A 510 -15.25 18.63 3.69
CA ILE A 510 -15.78 18.66 5.07
C ILE A 510 -17.09 19.44 5.12
N ALA A 511 -17.16 20.59 4.44
CA ALA A 511 -18.40 21.36 4.29
C ALA A 511 -19.52 20.52 3.64
N ARG A 512 -19.19 19.75 2.61
CA ARG A 512 -20.15 18.86 1.94
C ARG A 512 -20.61 17.71 2.84
N MET A 513 -19.70 17.06 3.58
CA MET A 513 -20.06 16.00 4.53
C MET A 513 -20.93 16.51 5.68
N ARG A 514 -20.73 17.76 6.12
CA ARG A 514 -21.64 18.42 7.06
C ARG A 514 -23.05 18.62 6.50
N ASP A 515 -23.20 18.94 5.22
CA ASP A 515 -24.52 18.97 4.55
C ASP A 515 -25.16 17.59 4.51
N VAL A 516 -24.41 16.55 4.13
CA VAL A 516 -24.88 15.15 4.11
C VAL A 516 -25.45 14.75 5.48
N VAL A 517 -24.65 14.93 6.54
CA VAL A 517 -25.06 14.59 7.92
C VAL A 517 -26.25 15.44 8.37
N SER A 518 -26.19 16.77 8.16
CA SER A 518 -27.25 17.68 8.60
C SER A 518 -28.58 17.38 7.93
N ARG A 519 -28.57 17.11 6.62
CA ARG A 519 -29.77 16.74 5.86
C ARG A 519 -30.39 15.45 6.39
N ARG A 520 -29.58 14.48 6.79
CA ARG A 520 -30.05 13.18 7.26
C ARG A 520 -30.67 13.27 8.65
N LEU A 521 -29.99 13.95 9.57
CA LEU A 521 -30.50 14.21 10.92
C LEU A 521 -31.81 15.02 10.90
N ALA A 522 -31.88 16.09 10.10
CA ALA A 522 -33.07 16.96 10.03
C ALA A 522 -34.33 16.26 9.48
N ARG A 523 -34.16 15.14 8.77
CA ARG A 523 -35.27 14.33 8.23
C ARG A 523 -35.59 13.10 9.07
N HIS A 524 -34.86 12.86 10.16
CA HIS A 524 -34.96 11.66 11.00
C HIS A 524 -34.90 10.36 10.18
N ARG A 525 -34.02 10.33 9.17
CA ARG A 525 -33.82 9.17 8.30
C ARG A 525 -32.58 8.40 8.76
N PRO A 526 -32.54 7.06 8.58
CA PRO A 526 -31.42 6.23 9.01
C PRO A 526 -30.06 6.76 8.54
N LEU A 527 -29.15 6.93 9.52
CA LEU A 527 -27.76 7.37 9.34
C LEU A 527 -26.82 6.50 10.18
N LEU A 528 -25.76 6.01 9.55
CA LEU A 528 -24.54 5.57 10.22
C LEU A 528 -23.41 6.56 9.88
N ALA A 529 -22.72 7.11 10.87
CA ALA A 529 -21.60 8.03 10.64
C ALA A 529 -20.30 7.49 11.24
N VAL A 530 -19.22 7.46 10.44
CA VAL A 530 -17.93 6.83 10.82
C VAL A 530 -16.81 7.87 10.86
N CYS A 531 -15.97 7.84 11.89
CA CYS A 531 -14.76 8.66 12.08
C CYS A 531 -14.98 10.17 11.85
N LEU A 532 -14.54 10.74 10.72
CA LEU A 532 -14.77 12.15 10.36
C LEU A 532 -16.26 12.50 10.44
N SER A 533 -17.12 11.65 9.90
CA SER A 533 -18.56 11.88 9.91
C SER A 533 -19.15 11.74 11.32
N HIS A 534 -18.57 10.92 12.19
CA HIS A 534 -18.92 10.87 13.62
C HIS A 534 -18.61 12.19 14.33
N GLN A 535 -17.43 12.78 14.06
CA GLN A 535 -17.04 14.08 14.61
C GLN A 535 -17.99 15.19 14.12
N ILE A 536 -18.42 15.12 12.86
CA ILE A 536 -19.43 16.03 12.31
C ILE A 536 -20.79 15.87 13.03
N VAL A 537 -21.24 14.64 13.29
CA VAL A 537 -22.45 14.39 14.08
C VAL A 537 -22.31 15.01 15.48
N ALA A 538 -21.19 14.75 16.15
CA ALA A 538 -20.94 15.23 17.50
C ALA A 538 -20.97 16.77 17.59
N ASP A 539 -20.28 17.47 16.68
CA ASP A 539 -20.33 18.93 16.61
C ASP A 539 -21.76 19.41 16.33
N ARG A 540 -22.45 18.80 15.36
CA ARG A 540 -23.82 19.19 15.00
C ARG A 540 -24.80 19.12 16.18
N ILE A 541 -24.64 18.12 17.05
CA ILE A 541 -25.51 17.95 18.23
C ILE A 541 -25.06 18.74 19.46
N GLY A 542 -23.89 19.38 19.45
CA GLY A 542 -23.43 20.24 20.56
C GLY A 542 -22.21 19.77 21.33
N ILE A 543 -21.57 18.69 20.94
CA ILE A 543 -20.38 18.17 21.60
C ILE A 543 -19.15 18.84 21.01
N GLY A 544 -18.27 19.38 21.86
CA GLY A 544 -17.06 20.06 21.42
C GLY A 544 -16.04 19.10 20.80
N LEU A 545 -15.36 19.55 19.75
CA LEU A 545 -14.26 18.83 19.10
C LEU A 545 -12.90 19.31 19.60
N GLY A 546 -11.98 18.38 19.83
CA GLY A 546 -10.61 18.66 20.26
C GLY A 546 -9.60 17.70 19.65
N SER A 547 -8.33 18.10 19.68
CA SER A 547 -7.23 17.22 19.31
C SER A 547 -6.91 16.24 20.44
N LEU A 548 -6.52 15.02 20.08
CA LEU A 548 -5.95 14.09 21.03
C LEU A 548 -4.55 14.56 21.46
N ALA A 549 -4.12 14.15 22.66
CA ALA A 549 -2.76 14.40 23.13
C ALA A 549 -1.72 13.66 22.29
N SER A 550 -2.08 12.47 21.80
CA SER A 550 -1.36 11.72 20.77
C SER A 550 -2.38 11.17 19.78
N PRO A 551 -2.17 11.27 18.46
CA PRO A 551 -3.06 10.67 17.48
C PRO A 551 -3.22 9.17 17.71
N HIS A 552 -4.44 8.67 17.50
CA HIS A 552 -4.75 7.25 17.46
C HIS A 552 -4.68 6.79 16.00
N GLN A 553 -3.49 6.53 15.47
CA GLN A 553 -3.30 6.02 14.11
C GLN A 553 -2.90 4.54 14.18
N GLY A 554 -3.74 3.65 13.64
CA GLY A 554 -3.49 2.21 13.72
C GLY A 554 -3.57 1.63 15.13
N LEU A 555 -4.41 2.21 16.00
CA LEU A 555 -4.51 1.83 17.42
C LEU A 555 -5.78 1.00 17.68
N GLN A 556 -5.63 -0.17 18.30
CA GLN A 556 -6.76 -0.97 18.79
C GLN A 556 -7.05 -0.64 20.25
N LEU A 557 -8.31 -0.34 20.58
CA LEU A 557 -8.78 -0.14 21.96
C LEU A 557 -9.96 -1.06 22.27
N SER A 558 -10.05 -1.52 23.51
CA SER A 558 -11.29 -2.09 24.07
C SER A 558 -12.12 -0.96 24.67
N VAL A 559 -13.33 -0.76 24.15
CA VAL A 559 -14.23 0.32 24.54
C VAL A 559 -15.61 -0.22 24.89
N ASP A 560 -16.30 0.42 25.83
CA ASP A 560 -17.70 0.14 26.14
C ASP A 560 -18.61 0.92 25.17
N LEU A 561 -19.31 0.19 24.30
CA LEU A 561 -20.29 0.73 23.37
C LEU A 561 -21.71 0.39 23.83
N PHE A 562 -22.24 1.27 24.68
CA PHE A 562 -23.60 1.23 25.20
C PHE A 562 -23.89 -0.02 26.07
N GLY A 563 -22.95 -0.38 26.95
CA GLY A 563 -23.04 -1.51 27.87
C GLY A 563 -22.43 -2.81 27.31
N GLU A 564 -21.78 -2.76 26.15
CA GLU A 564 -21.13 -3.91 25.51
C GLU A 564 -19.69 -3.57 25.16
N GLU A 565 -18.74 -4.34 25.70
CA GLU A 565 -17.32 -4.21 25.38
C GLU A 565 -17.06 -4.64 23.93
N ALA A 566 -16.33 -3.81 23.18
CA ALA A 566 -15.90 -4.07 21.83
C ALA A 566 -14.44 -3.65 21.63
N SER A 567 -13.65 -4.53 21.01
CA SER A 567 -12.31 -4.20 20.54
C SER A 567 -12.38 -3.66 19.11
N ILE A 568 -12.07 -2.37 18.95
CA ILE A 568 -12.15 -1.64 17.68
C ILE A 568 -10.86 -0.86 17.36
N GLY A 569 -10.59 -0.68 16.07
CA GLY A 569 -9.47 0.09 15.53
C GLY A 569 -9.79 1.59 15.41
N PHE A 570 -8.80 2.44 15.64
CA PHE A 570 -8.88 3.89 15.59
C PHE A 570 -7.82 4.47 14.64
N TYR A 571 -8.23 5.45 13.84
CA TYR A 571 -7.45 6.19 12.84
C TYR A 571 -7.82 7.68 12.87
N ASN A 572 -7.64 8.33 14.03
CA ASN A 572 -8.09 9.70 14.24
C ASN A 572 -7.08 10.54 15.03
N THR A 573 -6.99 11.81 14.62
CA THR A 573 -6.22 12.86 15.33
C THR A 573 -7.13 13.72 16.22
N PHE A 574 -8.40 13.87 15.82
CA PHE A 574 -9.42 14.63 16.54
C PHE A 574 -10.44 13.69 17.18
N THR A 575 -11.10 14.17 18.22
CA THR A 575 -12.17 13.47 18.91
C THR A 575 -13.23 14.45 19.41
N ALA A 576 -14.45 13.98 19.59
CA ALA A 576 -15.45 14.70 20.34
C ALA A 576 -15.27 14.46 21.84
N ARG A 577 -15.50 15.46 22.68
CA ARG A 577 -15.31 15.35 24.14
C ARG A 577 -16.50 15.86 24.93
N VAL A 578 -16.92 15.05 25.89
CA VAL A 578 -17.92 15.42 26.91
C VAL A 578 -17.25 15.51 28.28
N THR A 579 -17.95 16.06 29.27
CA THR A 579 -17.49 15.95 30.66
C THR A 579 -17.50 14.47 31.07
N PRO A 580 -16.43 13.95 31.71
CA PRO A 580 -16.39 12.56 32.17
C PRO A 580 -17.63 12.18 32.99
N GLY A 581 -18.22 11.03 32.67
CA GLY A 581 -19.47 10.53 33.28
C GLY A 581 -20.77 10.96 32.59
N VAL A 582 -20.73 11.86 31.60
CA VAL A 582 -21.89 12.17 30.76
C VAL A 582 -22.13 11.04 29.77
N SER A 583 -23.26 10.34 29.91
CA SER A 583 -23.66 9.23 29.04
C SER A 583 -24.91 9.51 28.21
N ARG A 584 -25.51 10.70 28.37
CA ARG A 584 -26.74 11.08 27.66
C ARG A 584 -26.88 12.59 27.52
N LEU A 585 -27.42 13.03 26.39
CA LEU A 585 -27.94 14.39 26.18
C LEU A 585 -29.46 14.33 26.06
N THR A 586 -30.15 15.22 26.77
CA THR A 586 -31.58 15.47 26.61
C THR A 586 -31.84 16.36 25.38
N PRO A 587 -33.05 16.36 24.81
CA PRO A 587 -33.38 17.23 23.67
C PRO A 587 -33.05 18.70 23.91
N SER A 588 -33.21 19.20 25.15
CA SER A 588 -32.86 20.57 25.55
C SER A 588 -31.37 20.87 25.60
N GLU A 589 -30.53 19.84 25.73
CA GLU A 589 -29.07 19.98 25.75
C GLU A 589 -28.46 19.85 24.35
N THR A 590 -29.18 19.25 23.40
CA THR A 590 -28.72 19.15 22.01
C THR A 590 -28.86 20.50 21.28
N ARG A 591 -27.85 20.88 20.48
CA ARG A 591 -27.95 22.01 19.54
C ARG A 591 -28.86 21.69 18.34
N CYS A 592 -29.34 20.46 18.24
CA CYS A 592 -30.19 19.96 17.17
C CYS A 592 -31.43 19.30 17.79
N GLY A 593 -32.44 20.09 18.17
CA GLY A 593 -33.64 19.58 18.87
C GLY A 593 -34.43 18.51 18.11
N GLU A 594 -34.14 18.33 16.81
CA GLU A 594 -34.68 17.28 15.94
C GLU A 594 -34.14 15.87 16.34
N VAL A 595 -32.91 15.74 16.87
CA VAL A 595 -32.35 14.40 17.14
C VAL A 595 -32.85 13.73 18.42
N GLY A 596 -33.66 14.43 19.21
CA GLY A 596 -34.21 13.91 20.46
C GLY A 596 -33.12 13.66 21.52
N ALA A 597 -33.33 12.64 22.36
CA ALA A 597 -32.33 12.24 23.34
C ALA A 597 -31.22 11.41 22.68
N VAL A 598 -29.97 11.70 23.02
CA VAL A 598 -28.79 11.03 22.46
C VAL A 598 -28.07 10.29 23.56
N GLU A 599 -27.81 8.99 23.38
CA GLU A 599 -26.92 8.21 24.23
C GLU A 599 -25.47 8.39 23.76
N ILE A 600 -24.55 8.48 24.72
CA ILE A 600 -23.13 8.72 24.50
C ILE A 600 -22.34 7.55 25.11
N ALA A 601 -21.52 6.91 24.29
CA ALA A 601 -20.44 6.03 24.75
C ALA A 601 -19.14 6.84 24.72
N ALA A 602 -18.53 7.04 25.89
CA ALA A 602 -17.32 7.84 26.04
C ALA A 602 -16.39 7.28 27.11
N ASP A 603 -15.11 7.64 27.02
CA ASP A 603 -14.11 7.30 28.01
C ASP A 603 -14.46 7.86 29.39
N ALA A 604 -14.39 7.01 30.42
CA ALA A 604 -14.76 7.39 31.78
C ALA A 604 -13.77 8.38 32.41
N ALA A 605 -12.53 8.45 31.93
CA ALA A 605 -11.49 9.32 32.48
C ALA A 605 -11.31 10.60 31.64
N THR A 606 -11.23 10.47 30.31
CA THR A 606 -10.95 11.60 29.41
C THR A 606 -12.22 12.27 28.88
N GLY A 607 -13.35 11.55 28.85
CA GLY A 607 -14.58 12.00 28.21
C GLY A 607 -14.53 11.96 26.68
N ASP A 608 -13.52 11.31 26.08
CA ASP A 608 -13.43 11.13 24.63
C ASP A 608 -14.56 10.24 24.15
N VAL A 609 -15.33 10.71 23.17
CA VAL A 609 -16.52 10.03 22.67
C VAL A 609 -16.13 8.94 21.68
N TYR A 610 -16.57 7.73 21.94
CA TYR A 610 -16.36 6.57 21.08
C TYR A 610 -17.54 6.33 20.12
N ALA A 611 -18.77 6.56 20.59
CA ALA A 611 -19.97 6.40 19.77
C ALA A 611 -21.13 7.26 20.28
N LEU A 612 -22.06 7.55 19.37
CA LEU A 612 -23.33 8.22 19.67
C LEU A 612 -24.47 7.43 19.04
N ARG A 613 -25.61 7.33 19.72
CA ARG A 613 -26.83 6.80 19.12
C ARG A 613 -28.06 7.59 19.57
N GLY A 614 -29.00 7.77 18.66
CA GLY A 614 -30.28 8.43 18.92
C GLY A 614 -31.35 7.90 17.98
N GLN A 615 -32.48 8.59 17.87
CA GLN A 615 -33.55 8.14 17.00
C GLN A 615 -33.13 8.24 15.52
N GLY A 616 -33.04 7.10 14.84
CA GLY A 616 -32.71 7.02 13.41
C GLY A 616 -31.25 7.31 13.08
N PHE A 617 -30.34 7.30 14.06
CA PHE A 617 -28.91 7.38 13.77
C PHE A 617 -28.04 6.65 14.80
N ALA A 618 -26.89 6.19 14.31
CA ALA A 618 -25.76 5.75 15.10
C ALA A 618 -24.46 6.33 14.51
N SER A 619 -23.43 6.47 15.33
CA SER A 619 -22.11 6.89 14.86
C SER A 619 -21.01 6.32 15.73
N VAL A 620 -19.82 6.17 15.17
CA VAL A 620 -18.65 5.58 15.84
C VAL A 620 -17.37 6.28 15.40
N GLN A 621 -16.48 6.58 16.35
CA GLN A 621 -15.20 7.22 16.09
C GLN A 621 -14.18 6.25 15.48
N GLY A 622 -14.21 4.99 15.89
CA GLY A 622 -13.37 3.92 15.33
C GLY A 622 -13.89 3.38 14.00
N HIS A 623 -13.06 2.58 13.34
CA HIS A 623 -13.33 1.94 12.05
C HIS A 623 -13.70 0.47 12.27
N LEU A 624 -15.00 0.16 12.27
CA LEU A 624 -15.49 -1.20 12.51
C LEU A 624 -15.09 -2.19 11.42
N GLU A 625 -14.81 -1.66 10.24
CA GLU A 625 -14.36 -2.37 9.05
C GLU A 625 -12.88 -2.77 9.10
N SER A 626 -12.05 -2.11 9.92
CA SER A 626 -10.60 -2.33 10.01
C SER A 626 -10.24 -3.75 10.48
N ILE A 627 -9.07 -4.24 10.07
CA ILE A 627 -8.48 -5.47 10.61
C ILE A 627 -8.23 -5.39 12.11
N LEU A 628 -8.09 -4.18 12.66
CA LEU A 628 -7.94 -3.94 14.10
C LEU A 628 -9.26 -3.99 14.85
N SER A 629 -10.39 -4.17 14.17
CA SER A 629 -11.70 -4.27 14.80
C SER A 629 -12.14 -5.71 14.99
N ARG A 630 -11.60 -6.36 16.02
CA ARG A 630 -11.91 -7.75 16.35
C ARG A 630 -13.40 -8.00 16.50
N ASP A 631 -14.10 -7.06 17.14
CA ASP A 631 -15.54 -7.10 17.38
C ASP A 631 -16.32 -6.21 16.38
N GLY A 632 -15.68 -5.84 15.26
CA GLY A 632 -16.16 -4.86 14.29
C GLY A 632 -17.46 -5.24 13.61
N LEU A 633 -17.52 -6.41 12.98
CA LEU A 633 -18.70 -6.87 12.23
C LEU A 633 -19.97 -6.93 13.10
N ARG A 634 -19.86 -7.50 14.30
CA ARG A 634 -20.97 -7.58 15.28
C ARG A 634 -21.41 -6.19 15.72
N THR A 635 -20.46 -5.30 15.98
CA THR A 635 -20.75 -3.91 16.37
C THR A 635 -21.43 -3.16 15.23
N LEU A 636 -20.97 -3.37 13.99
CA LEU A 636 -21.55 -2.75 12.79
C LEU A 636 -23.02 -3.17 12.62
N GLU A 637 -23.31 -4.47 12.72
CA GLU A 637 -24.68 -4.99 12.67
C GLU A 637 -25.58 -4.33 13.72
N ARG A 638 -25.14 -4.23 14.97
CA ARG A 638 -25.89 -3.57 16.06
C ARG A 638 -26.18 -2.11 15.77
N LEU A 639 -25.18 -1.34 15.34
CA LEU A 639 -25.34 0.09 15.07
C LEU A 639 -26.23 0.34 13.84
N VAL A 640 -26.11 -0.47 12.79
CA VAL A 640 -26.96 -0.39 11.60
C VAL A 640 -28.40 -0.75 11.93
N THR A 641 -28.61 -1.84 12.68
CA THR A 641 -29.94 -2.25 13.14
C THR A 641 -30.60 -1.13 13.94
N HIS A 642 -29.87 -0.55 14.90
CA HIS A 642 -30.36 0.61 15.67
C HIS A 642 -30.75 1.80 14.78
N ALA A 643 -29.94 2.12 13.76
CA ALA A 643 -30.22 3.24 12.87
C ALA A 643 -31.45 3.01 11.97
N LEU A 644 -31.72 1.75 11.58
CA LEU A 644 -32.86 1.38 10.74
C LEU A 644 -34.20 1.33 11.50
N GLY A 645 -34.16 1.12 12.82
CA GLY A 645 -35.34 1.03 13.69
C GLY A 645 -35.77 -0.40 13.92
#